data_AF-A0A239AA30-F1
#
_entry.id   AF-A0A239AA30-F1
#
_cell.length_a   1.000
_cell.length_b   1.000
_cell.length_c   1.000
_cell.angle_alpha   90.00
_cell.angle_beta   90.00
_cell.angle_gamma   90.00
#
_symmetry.space_group_name_H-M   'P 1'
#
loop_
_entity.id
_entity.type
_entity.pdbx_description
1 polymer ?
#
loop_
_entity_poly.entity_id
_entity_poly.type
_entity_poly.pdbx_seq_one_letter_code
_entity_poly.pdbx_strand_id
1 'polypeptide(L)'
;MPLLRILKLTFLFFTGLLSNINLFAQQGSDFIQRDESRIYKIEKELILGNKKALLDMVPYFDSKNKMTVFLGYHVINTTESVVAKGILEENCIFLDSEVSFSDNTTANEFKVFLDQNLDQISFSNYAEAFFLTPLEKRTVKFEIREISKVKKQELILKKDSLLNLNWVKSNKINLLIKEKNPKALLLIASELYKVRYRFDKKFPDQLEYIDLIRLLTGTEIATEDEKNHLTWFIEKEFYPKASLNLLIYFLNNYKYYKWNDKKTIFENKKTSVNQLNKETLLFELLSNKNDSIAEYAFKQLTNCNVENVVNIASEYEKSDIKVNYSLPTFPFRFLKQLVLLTDYCKSNNIDLESSPELKMNIELLKTKLTFKDRRKFENKLIENLTLDQITAFEYQCLLDEKDWELTHSAGRILDVFYSKNWNELLNNKEYLKLYIKKTLFFQRLGIIGICNNYLRKFENSNDYTIIQLNKLEKTDPGINQQREYVKNNYTIPYIKPEILKKEFEGNKDFLIFDLEGNFSNIKNDTIEKYEDKVIDLLSKINYNQIGKALELIENVKFKTKWKYKYSFLKDDFGFFWIKNFDDLNERLEFIKMYTKYSEYDFYSYYLNQSGIDYLNEDNSLNYDKIYELLKYDVATAFVGGGGGIRNNEVYALIKLLEIQYKTTLGYPKKLCNSSRIYACSSKDRATEWMQFIKDKNLLKVEHNEPNSFNFR
;
A
#
# COMPACT_ATOMS: atom_id res chain seq x y z
N MET A 1 49.40 18.85 13.53
CA MET A 1 49.03 18.50 12.14
C MET A 1 47.51 18.49 11.92
N PRO A 2 46.80 19.63 11.97
CA PRO A 2 45.35 19.68 11.68
C PRO A 2 45.05 20.07 10.22
N LEU A 3 46.03 20.62 9.48
CA LEU A 3 45.80 21.17 8.14
C LEU A 3 45.57 20.11 7.05
N LEU A 4 46.15 18.91 7.18
CA LEU A 4 46.04 17.87 6.13
C LEU A 4 44.72 17.07 6.20
N ARG A 5 44.02 17.07 7.35
CA ARG A 5 42.68 16.48 7.51
C ARG A 5 41.56 17.42 7.08
N ILE A 6 41.78 18.74 7.16
CA ILE A 6 40.86 19.73 6.62
C ILE A 6 40.83 19.63 5.09
N LEU A 7 41.95 19.34 4.41
CA LEU A 7 42.00 19.17 2.95
C LEU A 7 41.32 17.89 2.41
N LYS A 8 41.29 16.77 3.15
CA LYS A 8 40.64 15.52 2.68
C LYS A 8 39.14 15.47 3.02
N LEU A 9 38.70 16.09 4.11
CA LEU A 9 37.27 16.30 4.37
C LEU A 9 36.70 17.36 3.42
N THR A 10 37.45 18.42 3.06
CA THR A 10 37.04 19.26 1.93
C THR A 10 37.02 18.48 0.63
N PHE A 11 37.90 17.50 0.37
CA PHE A 11 37.85 16.75 -0.90
C PHE A 11 36.66 15.78 -1.02
N LEU A 12 36.23 15.09 0.05
CA LEU A 12 35.07 14.18 0.03
C LEU A 12 33.71 14.90 0.22
N PHE A 13 33.71 15.99 1.00
CA PHE A 13 32.59 16.93 0.97
C PHE A 13 32.55 17.60 -0.39
N PHE A 14 33.66 17.98 -1.01
CA PHE A 14 33.67 18.44 -2.41
C PHE A 14 33.22 17.34 -3.36
N THR A 15 33.52 16.04 -3.26
CA THR A 15 33.01 15.08 -4.28
C THR A 15 31.52 14.77 -4.16
N GLY A 16 30.96 14.73 -2.94
CA GLY A 16 29.51 14.54 -2.71
C GLY A 16 28.69 15.83 -2.87
N LEU A 17 29.29 16.96 -2.49
CA LEU A 17 28.80 18.28 -2.84
C LEU A 17 29.04 18.55 -4.32
N LEU A 18 30.05 18.01 -5.03
CA LEU A 18 30.26 18.16 -6.48
C LEU A 18 29.39 17.20 -7.28
N SER A 19 28.94 16.06 -6.76
CA SER A 19 27.93 15.25 -7.46
C SER A 19 26.53 15.86 -7.31
N ASN A 20 26.19 16.41 -6.14
CA ASN A 20 24.96 17.18 -5.95
C ASN A 20 25.06 18.60 -6.52
N ILE A 21 26.21 19.27 -6.49
CA ILE A 21 26.47 20.54 -7.19
C ILE A 21 26.58 20.28 -8.67
N ASN A 22 27.06 19.15 -9.18
CA ASN A 22 26.92 18.84 -10.61
C ASN A 22 25.48 18.52 -10.97
N LEU A 23 24.66 17.92 -10.09
CA LEU A 23 23.22 17.76 -10.35
C LEU A 23 22.47 19.10 -10.25
N PHE A 24 22.80 19.94 -9.28
CA PHE A 24 22.20 21.27 -9.06
C PHE A 24 22.79 22.34 -9.99
N ALA A 25 24.02 22.18 -10.49
CA ALA A 25 24.65 23.02 -11.50
C ALA A 25 24.38 22.51 -12.91
N GLN A 26 24.12 21.21 -13.13
CA GLN A 26 23.41 20.75 -14.33
C GLN A 26 22.01 21.30 -14.31
N GLN A 27 21.22 21.11 -13.24
CA GLN A 27 19.91 21.76 -13.14
C GLN A 27 20.02 23.28 -13.34
N GLY A 28 21.02 23.94 -12.75
CA GLY A 28 21.30 25.36 -12.96
C GLY A 28 21.64 25.75 -14.40
N SER A 29 22.53 25.01 -15.07
CA SER A 29 22.87 25.23 -16.49
C SER A 29 21.73 24.87 -17.44
N ASP A 30 20.94 23.88 -17.08
CA ASP A 30 19.80 23.37 -17.84
C ASP A 30 18.60 24.32 -17.69
N PHE A 31 18.40 24.93 -16.51
CA PHE A 31 17.47 26.05 -16.30
C PHE A 31 17.87 27.28 -17.15
N ILE A 32 19.17 27.57 -17.24
CA ILE A 32 19.69 28.65 -18.11
C ILE A 32 19.43 28.31 -19.59
N GLN A 33 19.67 27.05 -20.01
CA GLN A 33 19.42 26.61 -21.38
C GLN A 33 17.92 26.62 -21.75
N ARG A 34 17.04 26.33 -20.79
CA ARG A 34 15.58 26.46 -20.94
C ARG A 34 15.17 27.91 -21.22
N ASP A 35 15.66 28.87 -20.44
CA ASP A 35 15.33 30.29 -20.59
C ASP A 35 15.83 30.90 -21.91
N GLU A 36 16.85 30.28 -22.52
CA GLU A 36 17.38 30.72 -23.81
C GLU A 36 16.60 30.19 -25.01
N SER A 37 15.97 29.01 -24.90
CA SER A 37 15.21 28.39 -25.99
C SER A 37 14.01 29.25 -26.43
N ARG A 38 13.85 29.37 -27.75
CA ARG A 38 12.81 30.21 -28.35
C ARG A 38 11.39 29.72 -27.99
N ILE A 39 11.18 28.41 -27.85
CA ILE A 39 9.86 27.85 -27.53
C ILE A 39 9.35 28.31 -26.15
N TYR A 40 10.23 28.39 -25.15
CA TYR A 40 9.88 28.84 -23.80
C TYR A 40 9.77 30.37 -23.71
N LYS A 41 10.44 31.11 -24.58
CA LYS A 41 10.16 32.55 -24.77
C LYS A 41 8.75 32.77 -25.31
N ILE A 42 8.31 31.95 -26.27
CA ILE A 42 6.94 31.99 -26.79
C ILE A 42 5.93 31.58 -25.69
N GLU A 43 6.24 30.57 -24.86
CA GLU A 43 5.42 30.22 -23.68
C GLU A 43 5.20 31.43 -22.75
N LYS A 44 6.26 32.17 -22.41
CA LYS A 44 6.17 33.38 -21.58
C LYS A 44 5.27 34.43 -22.21
N GLU A 45 5.38 34.65 -23.52
CA GLU A 45 4.52 35.58 -24.26
C GLU A 45 3.04 35.11 -24.29
N LEU A 46 2.79 33.80 -24.40
CA LEU A 46 1.44 33.25 -24.31
C LEU A 46 0.82 33.50 -22.93
N ILE A 47 1.59 33.33 -21.86
CA ILE A 47 1.15 33.59 -20.48
C ILE A 47 0.81 35.07 -20.27
N LEU A 48 1.54 35.97 -20.92
CA LEU A 48 1.29 37.41 -20.88
C LEU A 48 0.12 37.86 -21.78
N GLY A 49 -0.50 36.93 -22.52
CA GLY A 49 -1.62 37.22 -23.41
C GLY A 49 -1.22 37.86 -24.74
N ASN A 50 0.05 37.73 -25.15
CA ASN A 50 0.49 38.18 -26.46
C ASN A 50 -0.05 37.26 -27.56
N LYS A 51 -1.13 37.68 -28.23
CA LYS A 51 -1.80 36.90 -29.28
C LYS A 51 -0.87 36.47 -30.41
N LYS A 52 0.17 37.26 -30.74
CA LYS A 52 1.16 36.90 -31.79
C LYS A 52 1.90 35.61 -31.44
N ALA A 53 2.07 35.30 -30.17
CA ALA A 53 2.76 34.10 -29.73
C ALA A 53 2.08 32.80 -30.21
N LEU A 54 0.77 32.83 -30.48
CA LEU A 54 0.05 31.71 -31.10
C LEU A 54 0.59 31.41 -32.52
N LEU A 55 0.82 32.47 -33.32
CA LEU A 55 1.39 32.35 -34.66
C LEU A 55 2.87 31.96 -34.60
N ASP A 56 3.62 32.51 -33.65
CA ASP A 56 5.04 32.19 -33.47
C ASP A 56 5.25 30.72 -33.06
N MET A 57 4.23 30.04 -32.49
CA MET A 57 4.30 28.62 -32.11
C MET A 57 4.11 27.65 -33.29
N VAL A 58 3.44 28.09 -34.37
CA VAL A 58 3.10 27.25 -35.54
C VAL A 58 4.30 26.47 -36.09
N PRO A 59 5.49 27.05 -36.33
CA PRO A 59 6.62 26.32 -36.92
C PRO A 59 7.12 25.14 -36.10
N TYR A 60 6.80 25.08 -34.80
CA TYR A 60 7.27 24.03 -33.92
C TYR A 60 6.40 22.76 -33.98
N PHE A 61 5.17 22.84 -34.50
CA PHE A 61 4.23 21.70 -34.54
C PHE A 61 4.72 20.50 -35.35
N ASP A 62 5.50 20.75 -36.39
CA ASP A 62 6.08 19.69 -37.23
C ASP A 62 7.60 19.54 -37.00
N SER A 63 8.15 20.26 -36.01
CA SER A 63 9.59 20.24 -35.73
C SER A 63 10.00 18.89 -35.12
N LYS A 64 10.98 18.26 -35.77
CA LYS A 64 11.61 17.01 -35.33
C LYS A 64 12.89 17.24 -34.52
N ASN A 65 13.21 18.50 -34.23
CA ASN A 65 14.38 18.84 -33.43
C ASN A 65 14.21 18.20 -32.04
N LYS A 66 15.23 17.45 -31.62
CA LYS A 66 15.24 16.81 -30.32
C LYS A 66 15.45 17.86 -29.23
N MET A 67 14.72 17.70 -28.14
CA MET A 67 14.82 18.53 -26.95
C MET A 67 14.86 17.63 -25.73
N THR A 68 15.69 18.00 -24.76
CA THR A 68 15.72 17.35 -23.46
C THR A 68 14.88 18.18 -22.49
N VAL A 69 13.95 17.52 -21.82
CA VAL A 69 12.98 18.12 -20.92
C VAL A 69 13.09 17.43 -19.56
N PHE A 70 13.12 18.22 -18.49
CA PHE A 70 13.32 17.73 -17.13
C PHE A 70 11.99 17.67 -16.37
N LEU A 71 11.65 16.48 -15.87
CA LEU A 71 10.46 16.20 -15.04
C LEU A 71 10.91 15.86 -13.62
N GLY A 72 11.34 16.88 -12.88
CA GLY A 72 11.94 16.67 -11.56
C GLY A 72 13.24 15.88 -11.64
N TYR A 73 13.20 14.58 -11.32
CA TYR A 73 14.35 13.67 -11.42
C TYR A 73 14.36 12.83 -12.71
N HIS A 74 13.33 12.94 -13.56
CA HIS A 74 13.27 12.26 -14.85
C HIS A 74 13.80 13.17 -15.96
N VAL A 75 14.63 12.61 -16.85
CA VAL A 75 15.11 13.28 -18.06
C VAL A 75 14.40 12.66 -19.25
N ILE A 76 13.55 13.43 -19.92
CA ILE A 76 12.83 12.99 -21.12
C ILE A 76 13.49 13.59 -22.35
N ASN A 77 13.87 12.72 -23.29
CA ASN A 77 14.24 13.14 -24.63
C ASN A 77 12.99 13.11 -25.50
N THR A 78 12.57 14.28 -25.98
CA THR A 78 11.37 14.48 -26.79
C THR A 78 11.68 15.36 -28.01
N THR A 79 10.66 15.88 -28.68
CA THR A 79 10.79 16.82 -29.81
C THR A 79 10.18 18.18 -29.47
N GLU A 80 10.61 19.22 -30.18
CA GLU A 80 9.99 20.55 -30.12
C GLU A 80 8.48 20.50 -30.39
N SER A 81 8.01 19.64 -31.31
CA SER A 81 6.58 19.43 -31.59
C SER A 81 5.78 19.05 -30.35
N VAL A 82 6.23 18.03 -29.61
CA VAL A 82 5.52 17.56 -28.41
C VAL A 82 5.49 18.66 -27.35
N VAL A 83 6.59 19.39 -27.18
CA VAL A 83 6.68 20.51 -26.23
C VAL A 83 5.77 21.68 -26.64
N ALA A 84 5.72 22.02 -27.93
CA ALA A 84 4.87 23.11 -28.47
C ALA A 84 3.38 22.85 -28.22
N LYS A 85 2.94 21.62 -28.49
CA LYS A 85 1.55 21.18 -28.28
C LYS A 85 1.19 21.22 -26.80
N GLY A 86 2.04 20.69 -25.93
CA GLY A 86 1.86 20.77 -24.48
C GLY A 86 1.79 22.22 -23.96
N ILE A 87 2.66 23.12 -24.45
CA ILE A 87 2.61 24.55 -24.10
C ILE A 87 1.26 25.18 -24.48
N LEU A 88 0.71 24.82 -25.64
CA LEU A 88 -0.60 25.35 -26.06
C LEU A 88 -1.74 24.73 -25.26
N GLU A 89 -1.71 23.45 -24.94
CA GLU A 89 -2.68 22.82 -24.03
C GLU A 89 -2.70 23.50 -22.64
N GLU A 90 -1.54 23.97 -22.17
CA GLU A 90 -1.42 24.64 -20.87
C GLU A 90 -1.86 26.12 -20.87
N ASN A 91 -1.77 26.79 -22.02
CA ASN A 91 -1.98 28.24 -22.15
C ASN A 91 -3.17 28.61 -23.04
N CYS A 92 -3.84 27.62 -23.61
CA CYS A 92 -5.10 27.77 -24.33
C CYS A 92 -6.15 26.85 -23.71
N ILE A 93 -7.40 27.30 -23.70
CA ILE A 93 -8.56 26.56 -23.20
C ILE A 93 -9.59 26.43 -24.32
N PHE A 94 -9.13 26.15 -25.54
CA PHE A 94 -10.03 25.82 -26.64
C PHE A 94 -10.79 24.53 -26.34
N LEU A 95 -12.00 24.41 -26.87
CA LEU A 95 -12.78 23.18 -26.77
C LEU A 95 -12.22 22.16 -27.77
N ASP A 96 -12.31 20.86 -27.46
CA ASP A 96 -11.88 19.80 -28.38
C ASP A 96 -12.63 19.84 -29.71
N SER A 97 -13.85 20.40 -29.73
CA SER A 97 -14.64 20.65 -30.94
C SER A 97 -14.17 21.84 -31.77
N GLU A 98 -13.33 22.72 -31.20
CA GLU A 98 -12.72 23.87 -31.87
C GLU A 98 -11.35 23.48 -32.45
N VAL A 99 -10.49 22.89 -31.62
CA VAL A 99 -9.17 22.39 -32.01
C VAL A 99 -8.66 21.38 -30.98
N SER A 100 -7.97 20.33 -31.43
CA SER A 100 -7.29 19.36 -30.58
C SER A 100 -5.78 19.36 -30.87
N PHE A 101 -4.94 19.35 -29.84
CA PHE A 101 -3.48 19.38 -29.93
C PHE A 101 -2.83 18.00 -29.85
N SER A 102 -3.41 17.02 -30.55
CA SER A 102 -2.90 15.65 -30.59
C SER A 102 -1.52 15.52 -31.27
N ASP A 103 -0.88 14.36 -31.10
CA ASP A 103 0.37 14.02 -31.80
C ASP A 103 0.26 14.15 -33.33
N ASN A 104 -0.95 14.02 -33.89
CA ASN A 104 -1.19 14.12 -35.32
C ASN A 104 -1.48 15.54 -35.83
N THR A 105 -1.71 16.51 -34.93
CA THR A 105 -2.02 17.88 -35.33
C THR A 105 -0.79 18.52 -35.95
N THR A 106 -0.89 18.90 -37.23
CA THR A 106 0.22 19.48 -38.02
C THR A 106 0.31 21.00 -37.88
N ALA A 107 1.45 21.58 -38.25
CA ALA A 107 1.62 23.04 -38.29
C ALA A 107 0.62 23.69 -39.25
N ASN A 108 0.34 23.05 -40.39
CA ASN A 108 -0.61 23.57 -41.37
C ASN A 108 -2.05 23.58 -40.84
N GLU A 109 -2.50 22.50 -40.19
CA GLU A 109 -3.84 22.45 -39.59
C GLU A 109 -4.01 23.51 -38.50
N PHE A 110 -3.01 23.67 -37.61
CA PHE A 110 -3.06 24.69 -36.58
C PHE A 110 -3.03 26.10 -37.18
N LYS A 111 -2.22 26.33 -38.23
CA LYS A 111 -2.20 27.60 -38.96
C LYS A 111 -3.56 27.91 -39.59
N VAL A 112 -4.20 26.94 -40.25
CA VAL A 112 -5.53 27.11 -40.84
C VAL A 112 -6.56 27.46 -39.75
N PHE A 113 -6.52 26.79 -38.60
CA PHE A 113 -7.35 27.13 -37.45
C PHE A 113 -7.13 28.59 -37.01
N LEU A 114 -5.88 29.04 -36.87
CA LEU A 114 -5.57 30.42 -36.51
C LEU A 114 -6.04 31.41 -37.59
N ASP A 115 -5.73 31.18 -38.87
CA ASP A 115 -6.13 32.06 -39.97
C ASP A 115 -7.65 32.28 -40.02
N GLN A 116 -8.44 31.27 -39.65
CA GLN A 116 -9.91 31.35 -39.60
C GLN A 116 -10.47 32.02 -38.33
N ASN A 117 -9.75 31.96 -37.21
CA ASN A 117 -10.31 32.28 -35.89
C ASN A 117 -9.54 33.35 -35.10
N LEU A 118 -8.40 33.84 -35.57
CA LEU A 118 -7.49 34.70 -34.80
C LEU A 118 -8.16 35.96 -34.22
N ASP A 119 -9.08 36.56 -34.97
CA ASP A 119 -9.81 37.76 -34.55
C ASP A 119 -10.82 37.47 -33.43
N GLN A 120 -11.34 36.24 -33.38
CA GLN A 120 -12.28 35.78 -32.36
C GLN A 120 -11.57 35.27 -31.10
N ILE A 121 -10.33 34.77 -31.23
CA ILE A 121 -9.52 34.33 -30.09
C ILE A 121 -9.27 35.51 -29.16
N SER A 122 -9.55 35.32 -27.87
CA SER A 122 -9.39 36.33 -26.83
C SER A 122 -8.56 35.78 -25.68
N PHE A 123 -7.92 36.67 -24.92
CA PHE A 123 -7.19 36.30 -23.71
C PHE A 123 -8.05 36.55 -22.47
N SER A 124 -8.19 35.54 -21.61
CA SER A 124 -8.92 35.68 -20.35
C SER A 124 -7.99 36.09 -19.22
N ASN A 125 -8.18 37.28 -18.66
CA ASN A 125 -7.45 37.71 -17.46
C ASN A 125 -7.81 36.90 -16.21
N TYR A 126 -8.97 36.22 -16.20
CA TYR A 126 -9.34 35.31 -15.11
C TYR A 126 -8.63 33.96 -15.22
N ALA A 127 -8.42 33.47 -16.44
CA ALA A 127 -7.80 32.15 -16.65
C ALA A 127 -6.29 32.21 -16.93
N GLU A 128 -5.77 33.38 -17.34
CA GLU A 128 -4.45 33.54 -17.96
C GLU A 128 -4.23 32.50 -19.06
N ALA A 129 -5.18 32.48 -20.01
CA ALA A 129 -5.22 31.56 -21.13
C ALA A 129 -6.02 32.15 -22.30
N PHE A 130 -5.68 31.72 -23.51
CA PHE A 130 -6.45 32.03 -24.71
C PHE A 130 -7.68 31.14 -24.84
N PHE A 131 -8.77 31.71 -25.34
CA PHE A 131 -10.01 30.99 -25.61
C PHE A 131 -10.64 31.49 -26.91
N LEU A 132 -11.39 30.62 -27.58
CA LEU A 132 -12.24 30.97 -28.71
C LEU A 132 -13.68 31.15 -28.23
N THR A 133 -14.30 30.09 -27.67
CA THR A 133 -15.58 30.23 -26.97
C THR A 133 -15.43 30.92 -25.61
N PRO A 134 -16.10 32.07 -25.38
CA PRO A 134 -16.09 32.77 -24.07
C PRO A 134 -16.50 31.87 -22.91
N LEU A 135 -15.80 32.02 -21.78
CA LEU A 135 -16.03 31.19 -20.60
C LEU A 135 -17.47 31.31 -20.07
N GLU A 136 -18.05 32.50 -20.13
CA GLU A 136 -19.43 32.78 -19.70
C GLU A 136 -20.49 32.13 -20.60
N LYS A 137 -20.10 31.68 -21.80
CA LYS A 137 -20.99 30.95 -22.71
C LYS A 137 -20.89 29.43 -22.54
N ARG A 138 -19.93 28.95 -21.72
CA ARG A 138 -19.75 27.51 -21.47
C ARG A 138 -20.66 27.04 -20.35
N THR A 139 -21.19 25.84 -20.52
CA THR A 139 -21.94 25.11 -19.49
C THR A 139 -21.02 24.11 -18.81
N VAL A 140 -21.15 23.97 -17.49
CA VAL A 140 -20.42 22.97 -16.71
C VAL A 140 -21.40 22.14 -15.90
N LYS A 141 -21.14 20.84 -15.75
CA LYS A 141 -21.84 20.03 -14.77
C LYS A 141 -21.21 20.26 -13.41
N PHE A 142 -22.06 20.45 -12.40
CA PHE A 142 -21.63 20.67 -11.03
C PHE A 142 -22.67 20.14 -10.05
N GLU A 143 -22.22 19.84 -8.85
CA GLU A 143 -23.06 19.57 -7.69
C GLU A 143 -22.56 20.39 -6.50
N ILE A 144 -23.47 20.71 -5.56
CA ILE A 144 -23.14 21.48 -4.36
C ILE A 144 -23.64 20.70 -3.16
N ARG A 145 -22.79 20.55 -2.14
CA ARG A 145 -23.17 19.97 -0.84
C ARG A 145 -22.78 20.89 0.32
N GLU A 146 -23.44 20.72 1.45
CA GLU A 146 -23.03 21.39 2.69
C GLU A 146 -21.63 20.92 3.11
N ILE A 147 -20.86 21.78 3.78
CA ILE A 147 -19.67 21.30 4.52
C ILE A 147 -20.08 20.79 5.90
N SER A 148 -19.36 19.81 6.45
CA SER A 148 -19.66 19.31 7.78
C SER A 148 -19.44 20.36 8.86
N LYS A 149 -20.05 20.13 10.04
CA LYS A 149 -19.82 20.98 11.22
C LYS A 149 -18.34 20.99 11.64
N VAL A 150 -17.66 19.85 11.51
CA VAL A 150 -16.24 19.71 11.87
C VAL A 150 -15.38 20.53 10.91
N LYS A 151 -15.56 20.34 9.60
CA LYS A 151 -14.84 21.12 8.59
C LYS A 151 -15.13 22.61 8.71
N LYS A 152 -16.38 23.00 8.98
CA LYS A 152 -16.75 24.39 9.25
C LYS A 152 -15.97 24.98 10.44
N GLN A 153 -15.86 24.25 11.55
CA GLN A 153 -15.10 24.69 12.72
C GLN A 153 -13.61 24.82 12.40
N GLU A 154 -13.02 23.85 11.68
CA GLU A 154 -11.64 23.91 11.21
C GLU A 154 -11.38 25.18 10.37
N LEU A 155 -12.26 25.47 9.42
CA LEU A 155 -12.15 26.64 8.55
C LEU A 155 -12.32 27.95 9.33
N ILE A 156 -13.20 27.99 10.33
CA ILE A 156 -13.35 29.16 11.22
C ILE A 156 -12.03 29.43 11.97
N LEU A 157 -11.36 28.38 12.48
CA LEU A 157 -10.06 28.52 13.15
C LEU A 157 -8.96 28.98 12.18
N LYS A 158 -9.02 28.57 10.91
CA LYS A 158 -8.09 28.99 9.85
C LYS A 158 -8.40 30.36 9.23
N LYS A 159 -9.56 30.96 9.54
CA LYS A 159 -10.09 32.16 8.86
C LYS A 159 -9.06 33.29 8.75
N ASP A 160 -8.43 33.67 9.86
CA ASP A 160 -7.50 34.79 9.86
C ASP A 160 -6.23 34.49 9.05
N SER A 161 -5.75 33.25 9.08
CA SER A 161 -4.63 32.82 8.25
C SER A 161 -4.98 32.86 6.76
N LEU A 162 -6.13 32.28 6.38
CA LEU A 162 -6.60 32.24 4.98
C LEU A 162 -6.80 33.65 4.41
N LEU A 163 -7.39 34.56 5.19
CA LEU A 163 -7.62 35.94 4.74
C LEU A 163 -6.34 36.79 4.66
N ASN A 164 -5.24 36.33 5.26
CA ASN A 164 -3.98 37.04 5.30
C ASN A 164 -2.91 36.53 4.31
N LEU A 165 -3.22 35.50 3.53
CA LEU A 165 -2.33 34.95 2.50
C LEU A 165 -1.93 36.02 1.47
N ASN A 166 -0.71 35.92 0.95
CA ASN A 166 -0.15 36.92 0.03
C ASN A 166 -0.96 37.07 -1.26
N TRP A 167 -1.42 35.94 -1.83
CA TRP A 167 -2.23 35.94 -3.05
C TRP A 167 -3.63 36.55 -2.81
N VAL A 168 -4.18 36.42 -1.60
CA VAL A 168 -5.47 37.06 -1.24
C VAL A 168 -5.33 38.58 -1.18
N LYS A 169 -4.25 39.09 -0.56
CA LYS A 169 -3.98 40.52 -0.41
C LYS A 169 -3.62 41.19 -1.74
N SER A 170 -2.70 40.59 -2.50
CA SER A 170 -2.24 41.14 -3.79
C SER A 170 -3.37 41.25 -4.81
N ASN A 171 -4.32 40.29 -4.80
CA ASN A 171 -5.51 40.33 -5.65
C ASN A 171 -6.70 41.09 -5.04
N LYS A 172 -6.51 41.78 -3.89
CA LYS A 172 -7.55 42.57 -3.20
C LYS A 172 -8.81 41.77 -2.83
N ILE A 173 -8.69 40.45 -2.70
CA ILE A 173 -9.81 39.56 -2.38
C ILE A 173 -10.32 39.83 -0.96
N ASN A 174 -9.41 40.10 -0.02
CA ASN A 174 -9.75 40.49 1.35
C ASN A 174 -10.61 41.76 1.42
N LEU A 175 -10.37 42.74 0.54
CA LEU A 175 -11.16 43.97 0.47
C LEU A 175 -12.57 43.68 -0.02
N LEU A 176 -12.71 42.87 -1.09
CA LEU A 176 -14.02 42.46 -1.60
C LEU A 176 -14.83 41.67 -0.57
N ILE A 177 -14.18 40.80 0.21
CA ILE A 177 -14.83 40.07 1.30
C ILE A 177 -15.32 41.04 2.38
N LYS A 178 -14.50 42.02 2.77
CA LYS A 178 -14.87 43.07 3.74
C LYS A 178 -16.05 43.91 3.24
N GLU A 179 -16.10 44.18 1.94
CA GLU A 179 -17.20 44.87 1.25
C GLU A 179 -18.42 43.97 1.00
N LYS A 180 -18.37 42.69 1.39
CA LYS A 180 -19.43 41.70 1.17
C LYS A 180 -19.76 41.54 -0.33
N ASN A 181 -18.77 41.69 -1.19
CA ASN A 181 -18.91 41.62 -2.64
C ASN A 181 -18.66 40.18 -3.14
N PRO A 182 -19.66 39.51 -3.74
CA PRO A 182 -19.52 38.11 -4.18
C PRO A 182 -18.51 37.91 -5.32
N LYS A 183 -18.04 39.00 -5.96
CA LYS A 183 -16.92 38.93 -6.92
C LYS A 183 -15.65 38.34 -6.28
N ALA A 184 -15.52 38.39 -4.95
CA ALA A 184 -14.47 37.68 -4.24
C ALA A 184 -14.41 36.19 -4.60
N LEU A 185 -15.56 35.50 -4.69
CA LEU A 185 -15.63 34.06 -5.00
C LEU A 185 -15.09 33.77 -6.41
N LEU A 186 -15.47 34.60 -7.38
CA LEU A 186 -14.95 34.52 -8.75
C LEU A 186 -13.42 34.72 -8.77
N LEU A 187 -12.91 35.72 -8.06
CA LEU A 187 -11.46 35.95 -8.03
C LEU A 187 -10.70 34.81 -7.36
N ILE A 188 -11.25 34.18 -6.31
CA ILE A 188 -10.60 33.02 -5.70
C ILE A 188 -10.51 31.84 -6.69
N ALA A 189 -11.60 31.54 -7.42
CA ALA A 189 -11.59 30.49 -8.44
C ALA A 189 -10.68 30.81 -9.63
N SER A 190 -10.58 32.10 -10.00
CA SER A 190 -9.62 32.62 -10.98
C SER A 190 -8.19 32.36 -10.54
N GLU A 191 -7.82 32.75 -9.32
CA GLU A 191 -6.46 32.54 -8.81
C GLU A 191 -6.11 31.04 -8.67
N LEU A 192 -7.07 30.20 -8.25
CA LEU A 192 -6.91 28.74 -8.24
C LEU A 192 -6.52 28.20 -9.63
N TYR A 193 -7.24 28.60 -10.68
CA TYR A 193 -6.95 28.12 -12.03
C TYR A 193 -5.64 28.69 -12.60
N LYS A 194 -5.26 29.92 -12.24
CA LYS A 194 -3.99 30.51 -12.70
C LYS A 194 -2.77 29.79 -12.14
N VAL A 195 -2.88 29.23 -10.94
CA VAL A 195 -1.84 28.39 -10.32
C VAL A 195 -1.94 26.91 -10.71
N ARG A 196 -2.69 26.59 -11.78
CA ARG A 196 -2.71 25.26 -12.39
C ARG A 196 -1.32 24.74 -12.69
N TYR A 197 -1.25 23.41 -12.82
CA TYR A 197 -0.06 22.77 -13.34
C TYR A 197 0.24 23.33 -14.74
N ARG A 198 1.47 23.81 -14.89
CA ARG A 198 2.14 24.08 -16.16
C ARG A 198 3.50 23.41 -16.07
N PHE A 199 3.97 22.85 -17.18
CA PHE A 199 5.15 22.01 -17.21
C PHE A 199 6.35 22.66 -16.51
N ASP A 200 6.93 21.94 -15.54
CA ASP A 200 8.13 22.35 -14.80
C ASP A 200 7.97 23.71 -14.09
N LYS A 201 6.75 24.01 -13.61
CA LYS A 201 6.48 25.05 -12.62
C LYS A 201 6.10 24.41 -11.30
N LYS A 202 6.55 25.03 -10.19
CA LYS A 202 6.19 24.58 -8.86
C LYS A 202 4.68 24.70 -8.67
N PHE A 203 4.02 23.56 -8.51
CA PHE A 203 2.60 23.48 -8.22
C PHE A 203 2.37 23.82 -6.74
N PRO A 204 1.76 24.97 -6.39
CA PRO A 204 1.46 25.29 -5.01
C PRO A 204 0.34 24.37 -4.48
N ASP A 205 0.25 24.25 -3.16
CA ASP A 205 -0.89 23.59 -2.54
C ASP A 205 -2.17 24.39 -2.87
N GLN A 206 -3.11 23.74 -3.54
CA GLN A 206 -4.38 24.34 -3.97
C GLN A 206 -5.44 24.33 -2.86
N LEU A 207 -5.18 23.64 -1.75
CA LEU A 207 -6.15 23.49 -0.66
C LEU A 207 -6.59 24.83 -0.07
N GLU A 208 -5.70 25.82 0.02
CA GLU A 208 -6.02 27.14 0.61
C GLU A 208 -7.10 27.90 -0.17
N TYR A 209 -7.12 27.78 -1.50
CA TYR A 209 -8.11 28.43 -2.37
C TYR A 209 -9.50 27.80 -2.16
N ILE A 210 -9.55 26.47 -2.17
CA ILE A 210 -10.79 25.72 -1.96
C ILE A 210 -11.29 25.91 -0.53
N ASP A 211 -10.42 25.86 0.49
CA ASP A 211 -10.78 26.12 1.88
C ASP A 211 -11.35 27.54 2.07
N LEU A 212 -10.82 28.55 1.37
CA LEU A 212 -11.38 29.90 1.41
C LEU A 212 -12.76 29.98 0.73
N ILE A 213 -12.99 29.29 -0.39
CA ILE A 213 -14.33 29.19 -1.01
C ILE A 213 -15.30 28.48 -0.05
N ARG A 214 -14.90 27.35 0.55
CA ARG A 214 -15.71 26.59 1.52
C ARG A 214 -16.05 27.45 2.74
N LEU A 215 -15.08 28.21 3.27
CA LEU A 215 -15.28 29.13 4.39
C LEU A 215 -16.30 30.22 4.06
N LEU A 216 -16.20 30.79 2.86
CA LEU A 216 -17.03 31.92 2.45
C LEU A 216 -18.41 31.52 1.96
N THR A 217 -18.63 30.27 1.57
CA THR A 217 -19.93 29.79 1.05
C THR A 217 -20.65 28.84 2.00
N GLY A 218 -19.93 28.21 2.93
CA GLY A 218 -20.46 27.13 3.75
C GLY A 218 -20.81 25.87 2.95
N THR A 219 -20.30 25.75 1.73
CA THR A 219 -20.59 24.66 0.79
C THR A 219 -19.33 24.15 0.13
N GLU A 220 -19.39 22.91 -0.35
CA GLU A 220 -18.41 22.32 -1.26
C GLU A 220 -19.05 22.19 -2.65
N ILE A 221 -18.26 22.40 -3.70
CA ILE A 221 -18.73 22.39 -5.09
C ILE A 221 -17.90 21.36 -5.85
N ALA A 222 -18.55 20.33 -6.39
CA ALA A 222 -17.92 19.40 -7.31
C ALA A 222 -18.10 19.85 -8.76
N THR A 223 -17.09 19.58 -9.59
CA THR A 223 -17.12 19.86 -11.02
C THR A 223 -16.48 18.72 -11.80
N GLU A 224 -16.71 18.64 -13.11
CA GLU A 224 -16.15 17.56 -13.95
C GLU A 224 -14.62 17.65 -14.08
N ASP A 225 -13.95 16.50 -13.90
CA ASP A 225 -12.53 16.27 -14.13
C ASP A 225 -12.21 15.96 -15.62
N GLU A 226 -10.94 15.63 -15.94
CA GLU A 226 -10.49 15.22 -17.28
C GLU A 226 -11.20 13.96 -17.79
N LYS A 227 -11.71 13.11 -16.90
CA LYS A 227 -12.44 11.88 -17.22
C LYS A 227 -13.96 12.07 -17.24
N ASN A 228 -14.44 13.30 -17.11
CA ASN A 228 -15.86 13.65 -17.05
C ASN A 228 -16.60 13.07 -15.83
N HIS A 229 -15.89 12.89 -14.71
CA HIS A 229 -16.50 12.57 -13.41
C HIS A 229 -16.55 13.82 -12.53
N LEU A 230 -17.59 13.96 -11.72
CA LEU A 230 -17.64 14.98 -10.69
C LEU A 230 -16.64 14.64 -9.58
N THR A 231 -15.75 15.58 -9.26
CA THR A 231 -14.80 15.48 -8.13
C THR A 231 -15.07 16.55 -7.10
N TRP A 232 -15.12 16.15 -5.82
CA TRP A 232 -15.24 17.07 -4.68
C TRP A 232 -13.87 17.56 -4.18
N PHE A 233 -12.78 16.95 -4.67
CA PHE A 233 -11.40 17.20 -4.26
C PHE A 233 -10.61 17.91 -5.36
N ILE A 234 -11.14 19.03 -5.83
CA ILE A 234 -10.54 19.83 -6.93
C ILE A 234 -9.06 20.16 -6.63
N GLU A 235 -8.71 20.38 -5.36
CA GLU A 235 -7.35 20.64 -4.91
C GLU A 235 -6.37 19.46 -5.04
N LYS A 236 -6.89 18.25 -5.32
CA LYS A 236 -6.10 17.02 -5.53
C LYS A 236 -5.95 16.67 -7.01
N GLU A 237 -6.70 17.32 -7.89
CA GLU A 237 -6.63 17.04 -9.31
C GLU A 237 -5.33 17.54 -9.91
N PHE A 238 -4.64 16.67 -10.64
CA PHE A 238 -3.43 17.03 -11.37
C PHE A 238 -3.78 17.87 -12.60
N TYR A 239 -4.82 17.47 -13.34
CA TYR A 239 -5.27 18.17 -14.54
C TYR A 239 -6.22 19.33 -14.19
N PRO A 240 -6.12 20.47 -14.88
CA PRO A 240 -6.78 21.70 -14.45
C PRO A 240 -8.25 21.82 -14.88
N LYS A 241 -8.85 20.76 -15.43
CA LYS A 241 -10.23 20.83 -15.95
C LYS A 241 -11.24 21.07 -14.84
N ALA A 242 -11.10 20.43 -13.68
CA ALA A 242 -11.99 20.66 -12.55
C ALA A 242 -11.88 22.12 -12.03
N SER A 243 -10.67 22.66 -11.89
CA SER A 243 -10.49 24.07 -11.48
C SER A 243 -10.96 25.06 -12.56
N LEU A 244 -10.82 24.73 -13.85
CA LEU A 244 -11.41 25.52 -14.96
C LEU A 244 -12.93 25.54 -14.85
N ASN A 245 -13.53 24.38 -14.62
CA ASN A 245 -14.97 24.25 -14.50
C ASN A 245 -15.50 24.99 -13.27
N LEU A 246 -14.74 25.03 -12.17
CA LEU A 246 -15.07 25.84 -10.99
C LEU A 246 -15.02 27.34 -11.31
N LEU A 247 -14.03 27.80 -12.08
CA LEU A 247 -13.96 29.18 -12.57
C LEU A 247 -15.17 29.52 -13.44
N ILE A 248 -15.51 28.67 -14.41
CA ILE A 248 -16.69 28.85 -15.27
C ILE A 248 -17.98 28.88 -14.44
N TYR A 249 -18.11 27.98 -13.45
CA TYR A 249 -19.23 28.00 -12.52
C TYR A 249 -19.39 29.37 -11.86
N PHE A 250 -18.31 29.91 -11.27
CA PHE A 250 -18.39 31.20 -10.61
C PHE A 250 -18.60 32.36 -11.58
N LEU A 251 -18.02 32.35 -12.78
CA LEU A 251 -18.29 33.37 -13.80
C LEU A 251 -19.79 33.51 -14.09
N ASN A 252 -20.48 32.37 -14.17
CA ASN A 252 -21.91 32.31 -14.46
C ASN A 252 -22.81 32.54 -13.24
N ASN A 253 -22.33 32.28 -12.02
CA ASN A 253 -23.19 32.22 -10.84
C ASN A 253 -22.86 33.21 -9.72
N TYR A 254 -21.67 33.85 -9.70
CA TYR A 254 -21.24 34.68 -8.55
C TYR A 254 -22.24 35.81 -8.23
N LYS A 255 -22.89 36.39 -9.24
CA LYS A 255 -23.88 37.48 -9.07
C LYS A 255 -25.13 37.05 -8.29
N TYR A 256 -25.40 35.75 -8.20
CA TYR A 256 -26.54 35.22 -7.44
C TYR A 256 -26.23 34.98 -5.96
N TYR A 257 -24.95 35.01 -5.59
CA TYR A 257 -24.54 34.94 -4.20
C TYR A 257 -24.80 36.26 -3.49
N LYS A 258 -25.44 36.19 -2.31
CA LYS A 258 -25.69 37.34 -1.43
C LYS A 258 -25.10 37.07 -0.06
N TRP A 259 -24.52 38.09 0.55
CA TRP A 259 -23.97 37.97 1.89
C TRP A 259 -25.08 37.77 2.94
N ASN A 260 -24.90 36.80 3.82
CA ASN A 260 -25.75 36.52 4.96
C ASN A 260 -25.00 36.91 6.25
N ASP A 261 -25.42 38.01 6.89
CA ASP A 261 -24.77 38.53 8.09
C ASP A 261 -24.84 37.58 9.29
N LYS A 262 -25.91 36.79 9.41
CA LYS A 262 -26.07 35.86 10.55
C LYS A 262 -25.11 34.68 10.45
N LYS A 263 -24.91 34.16 9.24
CA LYS A 263 -24.04 33.01 8.99
C LYS A 263 -22.62 33.41 8.60
N THR A 264 -22.40 34.70 8.29
CA THR A 264 -21.13 35.26 7.79
C THR A 264 -20.59 34.56 6.55
N ILE A 265 -21.48 34.24 5.60
CA ILE A 265 -21.18 33.55 4.34
C ILE A 265 -21.95 34.19 3.18
N PHE A 266 -21.52 33.90 1.96
CA PHE A 266 -22.26 34.13 0.73
C PHE A 266 -23.20 32.96 0.44
N GLU A 267 -24.50 33.22 0.37
CA GLU A 267 -25.53 32.23 0.03
C GLU A 267 -26.06 32.44 -1.39
N ASN A 268 -26.16 31.35 -2.16
CA ASN A 268 -26.86 31.34 -3.43
C ASN A 268 -28.18 30.58 -3.29
N LYS A 269 -29.30 31.31 -3.30
CA LYS A 269 -30.65 30.72 -3.18
C LYS A 269 -31.17 30.11 -4.48
N LYS A 270 -30.46 30.25 -5.60
CA LYS A 270 -30.86 29.68 -6.90
C LYS A 270 -30.36 28.27 -7.13
N THR A 271 -29.36 27.83 -6.37
CA THR A 271 -28.75 26.51 -6.51
C THR A 271 -29.20 25.61 -5.36
N SER A 272 -29.55 24.37 -5.69
CA SER A 272 -29.80 23.34 -4.67
C SER A 272 -28.51 22.96 -3.98
N VAL A 273 -28.55 22.85 -2.65
CA VAL A 273 -27.43 22.38 -1.83
C VAL A 273 -27.84 21.05 -1.21
N ASN A 274 -27.10 20.00 -1.55
CA ASN A 274 -27.33 18.66 -1.03
C ASN A 274 -26.87 18.59 0.44
N GLN A 275 -27.68 17.97 1.28
CA GLN A 275 -27.29 17.70 2.66
C GLN A 275 -26.28 16.55 2.71
N LEU A 276 -25.36 16.61 3.65
CA LEU A 276 -24.45 15.50 3.90
C LEU A 276 -25.21 14.33 4.52
N ASN A 277 -25.03 13.13 3.95
CA ASN A 277 -25.51 11.91 4.58
C ASN A 277 -24.56 11.49 5.71
N LYS A 278 -24.98 10.51 6.52
CA LYS A 278 -24.17 10.07 7.67
C LYS A 278 -22.85 9.47 7.21
N GLU A 279 -22.83 8.78 6.06
CA GLU A 279 -21.64 8.14 5.52
C GLU A 279 -20.56 9.17 5.19
N THR A 280 -20.90 10.27 4.50
CA THR A 280 -19.95 11.35 4.18
C THR A 280 -19.34 11.93 5.47
N LEU A 281 -20.15 12.13 6.51
CA LEU A 281 -19.67 12.61 7.80
C LEU A 281 -18.68 11.62 8.45
N LEU A 282 -18.93 10.32 8.35
CA LEU A 282 -18.01 9.29 8.85
C LEU A 282 -16.71 9.22 8.03
N PHE A 283 -16.77 9.40 6.71
CA PHE A 283 -15.58 9.42 5.85
C PHE A 283 -14.62 10.55 6.21
N GLU A 284 -15.12 11.73 6.56
CA GLU A 284 -14.27 12.84 7.03
C GLU A 284 -13.53 12.49 8.34
N LEU A 285 -14.11 11.64 9.19
CA LEU A 285 -13.50 11.21 10.44
C LEU A 285 -12.36 10.19 10.24
N LEU A 286 -12.22 9.59 9.06
CA LEU A 286 -11.12 8.67 8.77
C LEU A 286 -9.75 9.35 8.78
N SER A 287 -9.69 10.67 8.51
CA SER A 287 -8.46 11.47 8.58
C SER A 287 -8.24 12.10 9.96
N ASN A 288 -9.07 11.78 10.96
CA ASN A 288 -8.91 12.32 12.31
C ASN A 288 -7.59 11.86 12.93
N LYS A 289 -6.86 12.77 13.57
CA LYS A 289 -5.57 12.46 14.23
C LYS A 289 -5.71 11.56 15.47
N ASN A 290 -6.91 11.43 16.03
CA ASN A 290 -7.19 10.51 17.11
C ASN A 290 -7.57 9.14 16.53
N ASP A 291 -6.71 8.15 16.77
CA ASP A 291 -6.83 6.78 16.24
C ASP A 291 -8.19 6.16 16.59
N SER A 292 -8.67 6.33 17.82
CA SER A 292 -9.97 5.78 18.26
C SER A 292 -11.16 6.39 17.51
N ILE A 293 -11.10 7.66 17.13
CA ILE A 293 -12.16 8.31 16.34
C ILE A 293 -12.15 7.77 14.90
N ALA A 294 -10.97 7.65 14.30
CA ALA A 294 -10.84 7.13 12.95
C ALA A 294 -11.27 5.65 12.86
N GLU A 295 -10.81 4.81 13.78
CA GLU A 295 -11.18 3.38 13.87
C GLU A 295 -12.67 3.19 14.12
N TYR A 296 -13.27 4.00 15.00
CA TYR A 296 -14.71 3.99 15.21
C TYR A 296 -15.46 4.31 13.92
N ALA A 297 -15.08 5.38 13.23
CA ALA A 297 -15.72 5.77 11.98
C ALA A 297 -15.59 4.70 10.90
N PHE A 298 -14.39 4.11 10.76
CA PHE A 298 -14.14 3.00 9.85
C PHE A 298 -15.05 1.80 10.13
N LYS A 299 -15.17 1.39 11.39
CA LYS A 299 -16.05 0.28 11.80
C LYS A 299 -17.54 0.61 11.65
N GLN A 300 -17.95 1.87 11.81
CA GLN A 300 -19.33 2.28 11.54
C GLN A 300 -19.65 2.22 10.03
N LEU A 301 -18.71 2.63 9.18
CA LEU A 301 -18.90 2.62 7.72
C LEU A 301 -19.13 1.22 7.16
N THR A 302 -18.51 0.18 7.71
CA THR A 302 -18.78 -1.21 7.27
C THR A 302 -20.24 -1.64 7.51
N ASN A 303 -20.98 -0.94 8.37
CA ASN A 303 -22.37 -1.22 8.70
C ASN A 303 -23.37 -0.28 8.00
N CYS A 304 -22.89 0.61 7.14
CA CYS A 304 -23.70 1.61 6.46
C CYS A 304 -24.27 1.09 5.13
N ASN A 305 -24.96 1.97 4.39
CA ASN A 305 -25.49 1.63 3.08
C ASN A 305 -24.35 1.30 2.09
N VAL A 306 -24.45 0.12 1.45
CA VAL A 306 -23.42 -0.41 0.54
C VAL A 306 -23.09 0.55 -0.59
N GLU A 307 -24.11 1.05 -1.29
CA GLU A 307 -23.93 1.90 -2.47
C GLU A 307 -23.22 3.21 -2.10
N ASN A 308 -23.68 3.88 -1.04
CA ASN A 308 -23.06 5.12 -0.56
C ASN A 308 -21.60 4.90 -0.16
N VAL A 309 -21.30 3.86 0.63
CA VAL A 309 -19.93 3.59 1.09
C VAL A 309 -19.01 3.25 -0.07
N VAL A 310 -19.46 2.43 -1.02
CA VAL A 310 -18.64 2.05 -2.19
C VAL A 310 -18.36 3.25 -3.10
N ASN A 311 -19.35 4.12 -3.31
CA ASN A 311 -19.22 5.32 -4.12
C ASN A 311 -18.26 6.32 -3.47
N ILE A 312 -18.44 6.65 -2.18
CA ILE A 312 -17.58 7.59 -1.45
C ILE A 312 -16.17 7.01 -1.29
N ALA A 313 -16.01 5.72 -1.01
CA ALA A 313 -14.70 5.07 -0.96
C ALA A 313 -13.96 5.17 -2.31
N SER A 314 -14.68 5.09 -3.42
CA SER A 314 -14.09 5.25 -4.76
C SER A 314 -13.67 6.68 -5.04
N GLU A 315 -14.45 7.66 -4.58
CA GLU A 315 -14.10 9.09 -4.63
C GLU A 315 -12.80 9.35 -3.85
N TYR A 316 -12.76 8.93 -2.57
CA TYR A 316 -11.61 9.14 -1.70
C TYR A 316 -10.34 8.41 -2.17
N GLU A 317 -10.47 7.19 -2.70
CA GLU A 317 -9.35 6.42 -3.25
C GLU A 317 -8.75 7.10 -4.50
N LYS A 318 -9.60 7.62 -5.40
CA LYS A 318 -9.14 8.32 -6.61
C LYS A 318 -8.40 9.61 -6.27
N SER A 319 -8.83 10.31 -5.23
CA SER A 319 -8.24 11.60 -4.82
C SER A 319 -7.06 11.47 -3.83
N ASP A 320 -6.56 10.24 -3.61
CA ASP A 320 -5.43 9.93 -2.70
C ASP A 320 -5.57 10.60 -1.32
N ILE A 321 -6.78 10.51 -0.74
CA ILE A 321 -7.07 11.14 0.54
C ILE A 321 -6.31 10.42 1.65
N LYS A 322 -5.42 11.15 2.32
CA LYS A 322 -4.67 10.67 3.48
C LYS A 322 -5.61 10.42 4.65
N VAL A 323 -5.52 9.23 5.22
CA VAL A 323 -6.27 8.82 6.41
C VAL A 323 -5.35 8.64 7.61
N ASN A 324 -5.93 8.37 8.78
CA ASN A 324 -5.19 7.96 9.96
C ASN A 324 -4.42 6.64 9.69
N TYR A 325 -3.18 6.57 10.16
CA TYR A 325 -2.26 5.45 9.99
C TYR A 325 -2.68 4.17 10.74
N SER A 326 -3.56 4.29 11.75
CA SER A 326 -4.08 3.15 12.51
C SER A 326 -5.11 2.32 11.73
N LEU A 327 -5.70 2.90 10.68
CA LEU A 327 -6.62 2.20 9.78
C LEU A 327 -5.87 1.17 8.90
N PRO A 328 -6.59 0.18 8.32
CA PRO A 328 -6.00 -0.77 7.39
C PRO A 328 -5.22 -0.09 6.27
N THR A 329 -4.16 -0.75 5.78
CA THR A 329 -3.22 -0.20 4.78
C THR A 329 -3.91 0.34 3.52
N PHE A 330 -5.00 -0.29 3.08
CA PHE A 330 -5.83 0.16 1.97
C PHE A 330 -7.28 0.40 2.44
N PRO A 331 -7.55 1.46 3.21
CA PRO A 331 -8.79 1.62 3.97
C PRO A 331 -10.02 1.63 3.05
N PHE A 332 -9.95 2.30 1.90
CA PHE A 332 -11.08 2.41 0.98
C PHE A 332 -11.37 1.10 0.24
N ARG A 333 -10.34 0.31 -0.07
CA ARG A 333 -10.53 -1.05 -0.62
C ARG A 333 -11.17 -1.96 0.42
N PHE A 334 -10.70 -1.89 1.66
CA PHE A 334 -11.28 -2.64 2.78
C PHE A 334 -12.74 -2.25 2.99
N LEU A 335 -13.08 -0.96 3.08
CA LEU A 335 -14.46 -0.51 3.27
C LEU A 335 -15.40 -1.05 2.18
N LYS A 336 -14.98 -1.00 0.91
CA LYS A 336 -15.77 -1.55 -0.21
C LYS A 336 -16.09 -3.03 -0.01
N GLN A 337 -15.15 -3.83 0.48
CA GLN A 337 -15.36 -5.27 0.67
C GLN A 337 -16.06 -5.59 2.00
N LEU A 338 -15.74 -4.88 3.08
CA LEU A 338 -16.30 -5.12 4.41
C LEU A 338 -17.77 -4.69 4.50
N VAL A 339 -18.19 -3.62 3.80
CA VAL A 339 -19.61 -3.25 3.74
C VAL A 339 -20.43 -4.30 2.99
N LEU A 340 -19.89 -4.86 1.89
CA LEU A 340 -20.51 -5.95 1.14
C LEU A 340 -20.57 -7.25 1.95
N LEU A 341 -19.52 -7.58 2.69
CA LEU A 341 -19.51 -8.73 3.60
C LEU A 341 -20.56 -8.56 4.71
N THR A 342 -20.62 -7.37 5.30
CA THR A 342 -21.57 -7.07 6.38
C THR A 342 -23.02 -7.15 5.90
N ASP A 343 -23.32 -6.57 4.74
CA ASP A 343 -24.64 -6.64 4.11
C ASP A 343 -25.04 -8.08 3.76
N TYR A 344 -24.10 -8.85 3.19
CA TYR A 344 -24.32 -10.27 2.89
C TYR A 344 -24.60 -11.07 4.18
N CYS A 345 -23.82 -10.88 5.23
CA CYS A 345 -24.02 -11.58 6.50
C CYS A 345 -25.36 -11.23 7.13
N LYS A 346 -25.73 -9.94 7.18
CA LYS A 346 -27.05 -9.50 7.68
C LYS A 346 -28.20 -10.13 6.89
N SER A 347 -28.11 -10.12 5.56
CA SER A 347 -29.13 -10.68 4.68
C SER A 347 -29.30 -12.21 4.81
N ASN A 348 -28.30 -12.90 5.36
CA ASN A 348 -28.32 -14.36 5.56
C ASN A 348 -28.30 -14.73 7.06
N ASN A 349 -28.62 -13.81 7.97
CA ASN A 349 -28.64 -14.02 9.43
C ASN A 349 -27.34 -14.60 10.01
N ILE A 350 -26.20 -14.22 9.44
CA ILE A 350 -24.87 -14.59 9.94
C ILE A 350 -24.40 -13.50 10.90
N ASP A 351 -24.06 -13.90 12.12
CA ASP A 351 -23.57 -12.98 13.14
C ASP A 351 -22.10 -12.59 12.87
N LEU A 352 -21.86 -11.28 12.74
CA LEU A 352 -20.52 -10.70 12.68
C LEU A 352 -20.11 -10.07 13.99
N GLU A 353 -21.01 -9.96 14.96
CA GLU A 353 -20.67 -9.49 16.29
C GLU A 353 -19.99 -10.62 17.07
N SER A 354 -18.68 -10.46 17.25
CA SER A 354 -17.94 -11.38 18.11
C SER A 354 -18.54 -11.41 19.52
N SER A 355 -18.77 -12.62 20.04
CA SER A 355 -19.16 -12.82 21.44
C SER A 355 -18.15 -12.15 22.38
N PRO A 356 -18.53 -11.79 23.63
CA PRO A 356 -17.59 -11.21 24.59
C PRO A 356 -16.33 -12.06 24.78
N GLU A 357 -16.49 -13.40 24.77
CA GLU A 357 -15.38 -14.34 24.85
C GLU A 357 -14.47 -14.26 23.61
N LEU A 358 -15.04 -14.27 22.40
CA LEU A 358 -14.25 -14.17 21.17
C LEU A 358 -13.50 -12.83 21.09
N LYS A 359 -14.12 -11.72 21.52
CA LYS A 359 -13.46 -10.41 21.61
C LYS A 359 -12.27 -10.45 22.57
N MET A 360 -12.46 -11.03 23.77
CA MET A 360 -11.37 -11.18 24.74
C MET A 360 -10.23 -12.05 24.19
N ASN A 361 -10.57 -13.11 23.45
CA ASN A 361 -9.57 -13.98 22.81
C ASN A 361 -8.76 -13.24 21.73
N ILE A 362 -9.42 -12.43 20.90
CA ILE A 362 -8.75 -11.61 19.89
C ILE A 362 -7.84 -10.56 20.54
N GLU A 363 -8.31 -9.87 21.58
CA GLU A 363 -7.48 -8.91 22.32
C GLU A 363 -6.26 -9.58 22.96
N LEU A 364 -6.39 -10.82 23.45
CA LEU A 364 -5.25 -11.57 23.97
C LEU A 364 -4.21 -11.88 22.87
N LEU A 365 -4.64 -12.19 21.64
CA LEU A 365 -3.72 -12.43 20.52
C LEU A 365 -2.92 -11.18 20.12
N LYS A 366 -3.49 -9.99 20.31
CA LYS A 366 -2.83 -8.68 20.08
C LYS A 366 -1.73 -8.39 21.11
N THR A 367 -1.79 -9.02 22.29
CA THR A 367 -0.76 -8.85 23.32
C THR A 367 0.54 -9.61 23.01
N LYS A 368 1.62 -9.24 23.70
CA LYS A 368 2.92 -9.91 23.60
C LYS A 368 2.95 -11.19 24.45
N LEU A 369 2.58 -12.32 23.84
CA LEU A 369 2.70 -13.66 24.42
C LEU A 369 4.09 -14.27 24.19
N THR A 370 4.51 -15.19 25.05
CA THR A 370 5.64 -16.07 24.72
C THR A 370 5.26 -16.98 23.55
N PHE A 371 6.25 -17.51 22.82
CA PHE A 371 5.96 -18.44 21.72
C PHE A 371 5.11 -19.64 22.18
N LYS A 372 5.49 -20.25 23.32
CA LYS A 372 4.78 -21.40 23.91
C LYS A 372 3.35 -21.05 24.29
N ASP A 373 3.14 -19.92 24.97
CA ASP A 373 1.80 -19.50 25.40
C ASP A 373 0.92 -19.13 24.21
N ARG A 374 1.48 -18.44 23.21
CA ARG A 374 0.79 -18.14 21.96
C ARG A 374 0.37 -19.42 21.26
N ARG A 375 1.28 -20.38 21.11
CA ARG A 375 0.98 -21.65 20.42
C ARG A 375 -0.10 -22.46 21.13
N LYS A 376 0.00 -22.58 22.45
CA LYS A 376 -1.04 -23.22 23.27
C LYS A 376 -2.40 -22.53 23.08
N PHE A 377 -2.40 -21.21 23.04
CA PHE A 377 -3.63 -20.43 22.89
C PHE A 377 -4.22 -20.51 21.47
N GLU A 378 -3.39 -20.45 20.42
CA GLU A 378 -3.82 -20.69 19.04
C GLU A 378 -4.46 -22.08 18.89
N ASN A 379 -3.85 -23.13 19.46
CA ASN A 379 -4.40 -24.49 19.44
C ASN A 379 -5.75 -24.55 20.16
N LYS A 380 -5.88 -23.90 21.32
CA LYS A 380 -7.17 -23.77 22.02
C LYS A 380 -8.22 -23.11 21.12
N LEU A 381 -7.87 -22.06 20.38
CA LEU A 381 -8.83 -21.40 19.48
C LEU A 381 -9.19 -22.27 18.28
N ILE A 382 -8.23 -22.97 17.67
CA ILE A 382 -8.47 -23.93 16.59
C ILE A 382 -9.49 -25.00 17.00
N GLU A 383 -9.41 -25.48 18.24
CA GLU A 383 -10.28 -26.55 18.77
C GLU A 383 -11.67 -26.06 19.18
N ASN A 384 -11.80 -24.80 19.61
CA ASN A 384 -13.04 -24.29 20.22
C ASN A 384 -13.84 -23.32 19.35
N LEU A 385 -13.24 -22.76 18.30
CA LEU A 385 -13.99 -21.97 17.31
C LEU A 385 -15.00 -22.86 16.58
N THR A 386 -16.12 -22.28 16.19
CA THR A 386 -17.15 -22.96 15.37
C THR A 386 -17.29 -22.30 14.01
N LEU A 387 -17.94 -22.98 13.06
CA LEU A 387 -18.23 -22.42 11.74
C LEU A 387 -19.14 -21.18 11.80
N ASP A 388 -19.97 -21.07 12.85
CA ASP A 388 -20.76 -19.86 13.11
C ASP A 388 -19.89 -18.68 13.55
N GLN A 389 -18.83 -18.94 14.34
CA GLN A 389 -17.97 -17.90 14.90
C GLN A 389 -16.83 -17.46 13.97
N ILE A 390 -16.40 -18.32 13.05
CA ILE A 390 -15.16 -18.09 12.28
C ILE A 390 -15.23 -16.81 11.44
N THR A 391 -16.41 -16.46 10.93
CA THR A 391 -16.57 -15.27 10.08
C THR A 391 -16.48 -13.98 10.92
N ALA A 392 -16.96 -13.98 12.16
CA ALA A 392 -16.77 -12.85 13.09
C ALA A 392 -15.28 -12.71 13.48
N PHE A 393 -14.57 -13.82 13.66
CA PHE A 393 -13.12 -13.81 13.90
C PHE A 393 -12.34 -13.20 12.72
N GLU A 394 -12.62 -13.65 11.49
CA GLU A 394 -12.01 -13.08 10.27
C GLU A 394 -12.31 -11.59 10.13
N TYR A 395 -13.58 -11.21 10.29
CA TYR A 395 -14.01 -9.83 10.16
C TYR A 395 -13.27 -8.89 11.13
N GLN A 396 -13.14 -9.27 12.40
CA GLN A 396 -12.40 -8.47 13.38
C GLN A 396 -10.89 -8.42 13.05
N CYS A 397 -10.29 -9.52 12.57
CA CYS A 397 -8.89 -9.51 12.13
C CYS A 397 -8.65 -8.60 10.90
N LEU A 398 -9.66 -8.41 10.04
CA LEU A 398 -9.58 -7.44 8.92
C LEU A 398 -9.66 -5.98 9.40
N LEU A 399 -10.45 -5.71 10.45
CA LEU A 399 -10.49 -4.39 11.07
C LEU A 399 -9.14 -4.05 11.73
N ASP A 400 -8.52 -5.04 12.39
CA ASP A 400 -7.25 -4.92 13.09
C ASP A 400 -6.04 -5.35 12.21
N GLU A 401 -6.07 -5.13 10.89
CA GLU A 401 -5.02 -5.57 9.94
C GLU A 401 -3.61 -5.10 10.34
N LYS A 402 -3.51 -3.95 11.00
CA LYS A 402 -2.23 -3.39 11.45
C LYS A 402 -1.60 -4.15 12.61
N ASP A 403 -2.33 -5.00 13.31
CA ASP A 403 -1.79 -5.82 14.39
C ASP A 403 -1.11 -7.08 13.83
N TRP A 404 0.23 -7.03 13.79
CA TRP A 404 1.02 -8.10 13.20
C TRP A 404 1.00 -9.40 14.01
N GLU A 405 0.83 -9.33 15.33
CA GLU A 405 0.76 -10.53 16.16
C GLU A 405 -0.57 -11.25 15.96
N LEU A 406 -1.67 -10.48 15.92
CA LEU A 406 -2.99 -11.00 15.61
C LEU A 406 -3.04 -11.61 14.22
N THR A 407 -2.63 -10.89 13.18
CA THR A 407 -2.76 -11.35 11.79
C THR A 407 -1.97 -12.61 11.49
N HIS A 408 -0.78 -12.80 12.09
CA HIS A 408 -0.04 -14.06 11.96
C HIS A 408 -0.72 -15.21 12.70
N SER A 409 -1.22 -14.96 13.92
CA SER A 409 -1.95 -15.97 14.69
C SER A 409 -3.24 -16.39 13.95
N ALA A 410 -3.98 -15.41 13.43
CA ALA A 410 -5.18 -15.62 12.63
C ALA A 410 -4.88 -16.43 11.37
N GLY A 411 -3.76 -16.16 10.70
CA GLY A 411 -3.33 -16.92 9.52
C GLY A 411 -3.23 -18.41 9.79
N ARG A 412 -2.53 -18.78 10.88
CA ARG A 412 -2.41 -20.18 11.30
C ARG A 412 -3.75 -20.76 11.77
N ILE A 413 -4.48 -20.05 12.64
CA ILE A 413 -5.76 -20.52 13.18
C ILE A 413 -6.72 -20.85 12.04
N LEU A 414 -6.88 -19.95 11.08
CA LEU A 414 -7.78 -20.13 9.94
C LEU A 414 -7.38 -21.31 9.07
N ASP A 415 -6.08 -21.47 8.80
CA ASP A 415 -5.59 -22.55 7.95
C ASP A 415 -5.89 -23.94 8.55
N VAL A 416 -5.55 -24.13 9.82
CA VAL A 416 -5.82 -25.39 10.52
C VAL A 416 -7.33 -25.59 10.72
N PHE A 417 -8.04 -24.55 11.16
CA PHE A 417 -9.48 -24.61 11.44
C PHE A 417 -10.28 -25.05 10.21
N TYR A 418 -10.08 -24.43 9.05
CA TYR A 418 -10.80 -24.81 7.84
C TYR A 418 -10.45 -26.21 7.36
N SER A 419 -9.23 -26.67 7.60
CA SER A 419 -8.81 -28.03 7.23
C SER A 419 -9.53 -29.09 8.05
N LYS A 420 -9.57 -28.89 9.37
CA LYS A 420 -10.24 -29.80 10.30
C LYS A 420 -11.77 -29.84 10.11
N ASN A 421 -12.35 -28.69 9.79
CA ASN A 421 -13.81 -28.56 9.61
C ASN A 421 -14.25 -28.62 8.14
N TRP A 422 -13.39 -29.07 7.22
CA TRP A 422 -13.66 -29.01 5.78
C TRP A 422 -14.89 -29.82 5.38
N ASN A 423 -15.01 -31.05 5.89
CA ASN A 423 -16.14 -31.92 5.58
C ASN A 423 -17.46 -31.33 6.11
N GLU A 424 -17.47 -30.77 7.32
CA GLU A 424 -18.65 -30.11 7.89
C GLU A 424 -19.04 -28.88 7.05
N LEU A 425 -18.06 -28.07 6.65
CA LEU A 425 -18.26 -26.92 5.77
C LEU A 425 -18.85 -27.34 4.42
N LEU A 426 -18.33 -28.40 3.78
CA LEU A 426 -18.83 -28.91 2.50
C LEU A 426 -20.26 -29.48 2.60
N ASN A 427 -20.59 -30.08 3.75
CA ASN A 427 -21.90 -30.69 3.98
C ASN A 427 -22.99 -29.67 4.30
N ASN A 428 -22.61 -28.46 4.71
CA ASN A 428 -23.53 -27.37 4.98
C ASN A 428 -23.52 -26.36 3.82
N LYS A 429 -24.64 -26.32 3.08
CA LYS A 429 -24.81 -25.44 1.91
C LYS A 429 -24.55 -23.97 2.25
N GLU A 430 -25.00 -23.48 3.40
CA GLU A 430 -24.86 -22.07 3.78
C GLU A 430 -23.42 -21.73 4.17
N TYR A 431 -22.72 -22.61 4.88
CA TYR A 431 -21.30 -22.42 5.18
C TYR A 431 -20.44 -22.44 3.92
N LEU A 432 -20.66 -23.40 3.01
CA LEU A 432 -19.94 -23.45 1.74
C LEU A 432 -20.22 -22.21 0.88
N LYS A 433 -21.49 -21.76 0.83
CA LYS A 433 -21.89 -20.54 0.12
C LYS A 433 -21.20 -19.30 0.69
N LEU A 434 -21.16 -19.15 2.01
CA LEU A 434 -20.46 -18.07 2.69
C LEU A 434 -18.95 -18.13 2.43
N TYR A 435 -18.33 -19.31 2.52
CA TYR A 435 -16.91 -19.51 2.24
C TYR A 435 -16.54 -19.04 0.82
N ILE A 436 -17.30 -19.47 -0.19
CA ILE A 436 -17.12 -19.04 -1.58
C ILE A 436 -17.33 -17.53 -1.72
N LYS A 437 -18.34 -16.95 -1.07
CA LYS A 437 -18.57 -15.50 -1.11
C LYS A 437 -17.39 -14.72 -0.51
N LYS A 438 -16.83 -15.17 0.61
CA LYS A 438 -15.66 -14.55 1.25
C LYS A 438 -14.45 -14.52 0.34
N THR A 439 -14.22 -15.58 -0.45
CA THR A 439 -13.08 -15.62 -1.38
C THR A 439 -13.10 -14.46 -2.38
N LEU A 440 -14.28 -14.08 -2.87
CA LEU A 440 -14.46 -12.94 -3.77
C LEU A 440 -14.10 -11.61 -3.10
N PHE A 441 -14.59 -11.40 -1.87
CA PHE A 441 -14.35 -10.17 -1.14
C PHE A 441 -12.88 -10.05 -0.73
N PHE A 442 -12.27 -11.13 -0.24
CA PHE A 442 -10.90 -11.12 0.25
C PHE A 442 -9.88 -10.90 -0.87
N GLN A 443 -10.07 -11.49 -2.05
CA GLN A 443 -9.23 -11.24 -3.23
C GLN A 443 -9.24 -9.77 -3.69
N ARG A 444 -10.31 -9.03 -3.40
CA ARG A 444 -10.49 -7.62 -3.78
C ARG A 444 -9.95 -6.63 -2.74
N LEU A 445 -9.43 -7.10 -1.61
CA LEU A 445 -8.73 -6.24 -0.65
C LEU A 445 -7.42 -5.67 -1.24
N GLY A 446 -6.80 -6.40 -2.18
CA GLY A 446 -5.58 -5.95 -2.87
C GLY A 446 -4.37 -5.86 -1.96
N ILE A 447 -4.33 -6.72 -0.93
CA ILE A 447 -3.26 -6.79 0.07
C ILE A 447 -2.73 -8.23 0.13
N ILE A 448 -1.45 -8.39 0.47
CA ILE A 448 -0.84 -9.70 0.71
C ILE A 448 -1.43 -10.41 1.94
N GLY A 449 -1.37 -11.75 1.98
CA GLY A 449 -1.89 -12.58 3.08
C GLY A 449 -2.65 -13.81 2.59
N ILE A 450 -2.93 -14.77 3.48
CA ILE A 450 -3.67 -16.00 3.15
C ILE A 450 -5.12 -15.74 2.75
N CYS A 451 -5.67 -14.55 3.04
CA CYS A 451 -7.00 -14.14 2.61
C CYS A 451 -7.19 -14.24 1.07
N ASN A 452 -6.11 -14.11 0.29
CA ASN A 452 -6.13 -14.31 -1.17
C ASN A 452 -6.11 -15.78 -1.61
N ASN A 453 -5.75 -16.69 -0.69
CA ASN A 453 -5.48 -18.09 -0.98
C ASN A 453 -6.63 -19.01 -0.57
N TYR A 454 -7.80 -18.49 -0.18
CA TYR A 454 -8.91 -19.33 0.29
C TYR A 454 -9.29 -20.42 -0.72
N LEU A 455 -9.28 -20.11 -2.02
CA LEU A 455 -9.60 -21.08 -3.06
C LEU A 455 -8.61 -22.25 -3.14
N ARG A 456 -7.41 -22.13 -2.56
CA ARG A 456 -6.44 -23.24 -2.52
C ARG A 456 -6.91 -24.43 -1.69
N LYS A 457 -7.88 -24.27 -0.79
CA LYS A 457 -8.50 -25.42 -0.11
C LYS A 457 -9.20 -26.38 -1.06
N PHE A 458 -9.51 -25.93 -2.27
CA PHE A 458 -10.05 -26.77 -3.32
C PHE A 458 -8.99 -27.43 -4.20
N GLU A 459 -7.69 -27.24 -3.95
CA GLU A 459 -6.63 -27.94 -4.69
C GLU A 459 -6.77 -29.45 -4.55
N ASN A 460 -6.70 -30.15 -5.68
CA ASN A 460 -6.84 -31.61 -5.75
C ASN A 460 -8.17 -32.10 -5.14
N SER A 461 -9.23 -31.28 -5.23
CA SER A 461 -10.58 -31.63 -4.75
C SER A 461 -11.07 -32.95 -5.34
N ASN A 462 -11.61 -33.82 -4.48
CA ASN A 462 -12.29 -35.04 -4.91
C ASN A 462 -13.67 -34.75 -5.54
N ASP A 463 -14.23 -35.76 -6.20
CA ASP A 463 -15.56 -35.68 -6.84
C ASP A 463 -16.66 -35.21 -5.87
N TYR A 464 -16.57 -35.62 -4.60
CA TYR A 464 -17.51 -35.21 -3.56
C TYR A 464 -17.55 -33.69 -3.39
N THR A 465 -16.39 -33.05 -3.31
CA THR A 465 -16.26 -31.58 -3.18
C THR A 465 -16.86 -30.88 -4.38
N ILE A 466 -16.63 -31.39 -5.58
CA ILE A 466 -17.19 -30.85 -6.83
C ILE A 466 -18.71 -30.99 -6.88
N ILE A 467 -19.25 -32.12 -6.41
CA ILE A 467 -20.68 -32.33 -6.27
C ILE A 467 -21.30 -31.29 -5.33
N GLN A 468 -20.70 -31.04 -4.15
CA GLN A 468 -21.23 -30.04 -3.22
C GLN A 468 -21.16 -28.61 -3.80
N LEU A 469 -20.06 -28.25 -4.47
CA LEU A 469 -19.95 -26.97 -5.17
C LEU A 469 -21.04 -26.79 -6.24
N ASN A 470 -21.36 -27.85 -6.99
CA ASN A 470 -22.39 -27.83 -8.03
C ASN A 470 -23.81 -27.64 -7.48
N LYS A 471 -24.05 -27.96 -6.20
CA LYS A 471 -25.35 -27.74 -5.53
C LYS A 471 -25.57 -26.28 -5.14
N LEU A 472 -24.54 -25.42 -5.18
CA LEU A 472 -24.72 -23.99 -4.93
C LEU A 472 -25.52 -23.35 -6.07
N GLU A 473 -26.58 -22.63 -5.72
CA GLU A 473 -27.46 -21.95 -6.67
C GLU A 473 -26.70 -20.90 -7.49
N LYS A 474 -27.07 -20.76 -8.76
CA LYS A 474 -26.43 -19.84 -9.72
C LYS A 474 -26.97 -18.41 -9.66
N THR A 475 -27.79 -18.09 -8.67
CA THR A 475 -28.51 -16.81 -8.56
C THR A 475 -27.61 -15.65 -8.17
N ASP A 476 -26.52 -15.90 -7.43
CA ASP A 476 -25.50 -14.90 -7.10
C ASP A 476 -24.35 -14.95 -8.13
N PRO A 477 -24.16 -13.91 -8.96
CA PRO A 477 -23.13 -13.92 -10.01
C PRO A 477 -21.71 -14.08 -9.45
N GLY A 478 -21.44 -13.54 -8.26
CA GLY A 478 -20.13 -13.60 -7.62
C GLY A 478 -19.79 -15.01 -7.13
N ILE A 479 -20.77 -15.70 -6.54
CA ILE A 479 -20.61 -17.11 -6.15
C ILE A 479 -20.42 -17.99 -7.39
N ASN A 480 -21.22 -17.77 -8.42
CA ASN A 480 -21.11 -18.52 -9.68
C ASN A 480 -19.73 -18.34 -10.33
N GLN A 481 -19.22 -17.10 -10.38
CA GLN A 481 -17.88 -16.80 -10.89
C GLN A 481 -16.80 -17.57 -10.13
N GLN A 482 -16.82 -17.52 -8.79
CA GLN A 482 -15.81 -18.19 -7.97
C GLN A 482 -15.89 -19.72 -8.08
N ARG A 483 -17.11 -20.29 -8.16
CA ARG A 483 -17.30 -21.73 -8.37
C ARG A 483 -16.69 -22.20 -9.69
N GLU A 484 -16.95 -21.49 -10.79
CA GLU A 484 -16.37 -21.86 -12.09
C GLU A 484 -14.85 -21.65 -12.10
N TYR A 485 -14.33 -20.64 -11.39
CA TYR A 485 -12.89 -20.48 -11.21
C TYR A 485 -12.26 -21.66 -10.46
N VAL A 486 -12.91 -22.17 -9.40
CA VAL A 486 -12.47 -23.38 -8.70
C VAL A 486 -12.38 -24.57 -9.65
N LYS A 487 -13.45 -24.83 -10.41
CA LYS A 487 -13.50 -25.95 -11.36
C LYS A 487 -12.36 -25.88 -12.37
N ASN A 488 -12.11 -24.70 -12.93
CA ASN A 488 -11.15 -24.55 -14.01
C ASN A 488 -9.69 -24.55 -13.55
N ASN A 489 -9.41 -24.21 -12.29
CA ASN A 489 -8.02 -23.95 -11.85
C ASN A 489 -7.54 -24.85 -10.70
N TYR A 490 -8.45 -25.52 -9.98
CA TYR A 490 -8.12 -26.22 -8.74
C TYR A 490 -8.49 -27.71 -8.73
N THR A 491 -9.23 -28.16 -9.74
CA THR A 491 -9.56 -29.60 -9.92
C THR A 491 -8.53 -30.35 -10.75
N ILE A 492 -7.67 -29.61 -11.44
CA ILE A 492 -6.56 -30.17 -12.21
C ILE A 492 -5.40 -30.37 -11.24
N PRO A 493 -4.80 -31.57 -11.18
CA PRO A 493 -3.63 -31.81 -10.34
C PRO A 493 -2.56 -30.76 -10.61
N TYR A 494 -2.13 -30.06 -9.56
CA TYR A 494 -1.06 -29.10 -9.69
C TYR A 494 0.25 -29.84 -10.01
N ILE A 495 0.76 -29.63 -11.21
CA ILE A 495 2.07 -30.14 -11.61
C ILE A 495 3.11 -29.13 -11.13
N LYS A 496 3.80 -29.46 -10.05
CA LYS A 496 4.93 -28.66 -9.55
C LYS A 496 5.95 -28.53 -10.71
N PRO A 497 6.38 -27.31 -11.08
CA PRO A 497 7.42 -27.13 -12.09
C PRO A 497 8.67 -27.92 -11.69
N GLU A 498 9.24 -28.69 -12.63
CA GLU A 498 10.30 -29.69 -12.39
C GLU A 498 11.61 -29.12 -11.80
N ILE A 499 11.79 -27.80 -11.76
CA ILE A 499 13.04 -27.18 -11.29
C ILE A 499 12.74 -25.92 -10.48
N LEU A 500 12.36 -26.07 -9.22
CA LEU A 500 12.66 -25.01 -8.24
C LEU A 500 14.16 -25.12 -7.94
N LYS A 501 14.91 -24.03 -8.21
CA LYS A 501 16.30 -23.95 -7.78
C LYS A 501 16.34 -24.05 -6.25
N LYS A 502 16.81 -25.19 -5.74
CA LYS A 502 16.98 -25.44 -4.30
C LYS A 502 18.05 -24.54 -3.68
N GLU A 503 18.92 -23.99 -4.52
CA GLU A 503 19.95 -23.02 -4.17
C GLU A 503 19.81 -21.73 -4.98
N PHE A 504 20.02 -20.59 -4.32
CA PHE A 504 20.13 -19.28 -4.96
C PHE A 504 21.10 -18.41 -4.15
N GLU A 505 21.35 -17.18 -4.59
CA GLU A 505 22.32 -16.30 -3.90
C GLU A 505 22.02 -16.10 -2.42
N GLY A 506 20.74 -16.11 -2.04
CA GLY A 506 20.29 -15.96 -0.65
C GLY A 506 20.12 -17.27 0.13
N ASN A 507 20.31 -18.44 -0.49
CA ASN A 507 20.34 -19.71 0.21
C ASN A 507 21.29 -20.66 -0.53
N LYS A 508 22.54 -20.71 -0.08
CA LYS A 508 23.63 -21.56 -0.58
C LYS A 508 24.63 -21.83 0.53
N ASP A 509 25.31 -22.96 0.45
CA ASP A 509 26.38 -23.30 1.38
C ASP A 509 27.63 -22.45 1.12
N PHE A 510 28.29 -22.02 2.20
CA PHE A 510 29.53 -21.27 2.16
C PHE A 510 30.62 -22.00 2.95
N LEU A 511 31.85 -21.93 2.46
CA LEU A 511 33.02 -22.43 3.17
C LEU A 511 33.82 -21.24 3.71
N ILE A 512 33.76 -21.03 5.03
CA ILE A 512 34.62 -20.07 5.73
C ILE A 512 35.62 -20.85 6.56
N PHE A 513 36.88 -20.89 6.12
CA PHE A 513 37.94 -21.60 6.84
C PHE A 513 38.54 -20.78 8.00
N ASP A 514 38.62 -19.45 7.84
CA ASP A 514 39.23 -18.54 8.83
C ASP A 514 38.27 -17.41 9.20
N LEU A 515 37.30 -17.70 10.07
CA LEU A 515 36.30 -16.72 10.46
C LEU A 515 36.91 -15.51 11.18
N GLU A 516 37.91 -15.73 12.05
CA GLU A 516 38.57 -14.68 12.81
C GLU A 516 39.38 -13.74 11.92
N GLY A 517 40.14 -14.29 10.97
CA GLY A 517 40.88 -13.49 9.99
C GLY A 517 39.95 -12.72 9.07
N ASN A 518 38.86 -13.34 8.59
CA ASN A 518 37.85 -12.64 7.81
C ASN A 518 37.21 -11.48 8.59
N PHE A 519 36.89 -11.70 9.87
CA PHE A 519 36.34 -10.66 10.74
C PHE A 519 37.35 -9.53 10.99
N SER A 520 38.61 -9.87 11.30
CA SER A 520 39.69 -8.90 11.54
C SER A 520 40.02 -8.05 10.31
N ASN A 521 39.78 -8.59 9.10
CA ASN A 521 39.97 -7.89 7.84
C ASN A 521 38.84 -6.91 7.50
N ILE A 522 37.73 -6.90 8.25
CA ILE A 522 36.65 -5.93 8.06
C ILE A 522 37.14 -4.55 8.48
N LYS A 523 37.47 -3.70 7.49
CA LYS A 523 37.94 -2.34 7.73
C LYS A 523 36.81 -1.40 8.17
N ASN A 524 37.13 -0.52 9.11
CA ASN A 524 36.28 0.60 9.54
C ASN A 524 36.27 1.70 8.47
N ASP A 525 35.39 1.55 7.47
CA ASP A 525 35.07 2.63 6.52
C ASP A 525 34.08 3.60 7.19
N THR A 526 32.78 3.46 6.89
CA THR A 526 31.69 4.10 7.65
C THR A 526 31.08 3.09 8.62
N ILE A 527 30.44 3.55 9.69
CA ILE A 527 29.74 2.67 10.65
C ILE A 527 28.73 1.77 9.93
N GLU A 528 27.99 2.32 8.97
CA GLU A 528 27.01 1.55 8.21
C GLU A 528 27.66 0.45 7.37
N LYS A 529 28.73 0.76 6.62
CA LYS A 529 29.46 -0.21 5.80
C LYS A 529 30.14 -1.29 6.65
N TYR A 530 30.65 -0.91 7.82
CA TYR A 530 31.25 -1.84 8.77
C TYR A 530 30.20 -2.86 9.26
N GLU A 531 29.06 -2.37 9.77
CA GLU A 531 27.95 -3.24 10.19
C GLU A 531 27.48 -4.15 9.06
N ASP A 532 27.45 -3.66 7.82
CA ASP A 532 27.03 -4.47 6.66
C ASP A 532 28.00 -5.58 6.33
N LYS A 533 29.30 -5.31 6.38
CA LYS A 533 30.32 -6.34 6.19
C LYS A 533 30.27 -7.37 7.32
N VAL A 534 29.98 -6.95 8.55
CA VAL A 534 29.79 -7.88 9.67
C VAL A 534 28.56 -8.76 9.45
N ILE A 535 27.41 -8.18 9.09
CA ILE A 535 26.18 -8.94 8.79
C ILE A 535 26.40 -9.91 7.61
N ASP A 536 27.07 -9.46 6.54
CA ASP A 536 27.39 -10.30 5.38
C ASP A 536 28.29 -11.49 5.79
N LEU A 537 29.32 -11.26 6.61
CA LEU A 537 30.16 -12.34 7.12
C LEU A 537 29.37 -13.32 7.99
N LEU A 538 28.56 -12.82 8.93
CA LEU A 538 27.71 -13.64 9.80
C LEU A 538 26.73 -14.48 8.98
N SER A 539 26.19 -13.91 7.90
CA SER A 539 25.27 -14.62 7.01
C SER A 539 25.89 -15.78 6.26
N LYS A 540 27.22 -15.95 6.29
CA LYS A 540 27.97 -16.99 5.55
C LYS A 540 28.53 -18.08 6.47
N ILE A 541 28.38 -17.95 7.79
CA ILE A 541 28.90 -18.96 8.73
C ILE A 541 28.12 -20.27 8.63
N ASN A 542 28.76 -21.34 9.09
CA ASN A 542 28.16 -22.66 9.27
C ASN A 542 27.75 -22.91 10.73
N TYR A 543 26.94 -23.95 10.97
CA TYR A 543 26.43 -24.27 12.31
C TYR A 543 27.56 -24.34 13.35
N ASN A 544 28.62 -25.12 13.07
CA ASN A 544 29.76 -25.31 13.97
C ASN A 544 30.54 -24.01 14.29
N GLN A 545 30.30 -22.92 13.57
CA GLN A 545 30.97 -21.63 13.75
C GLN A 545 30.16 -20.63 14.60
N ILE A 546 28.91 -20.94 14.95
CA ILE A 546 28.01 -20.02 15.69
C ILE A 546 28.64 -19.52 16.98
N GLY A 547 29.20 -20.42 17.80
CA GLY A 547 29.82 -20.06 19.08
C GLY A 547 30.95 -19.04 18.90
N LYS A 548 31.81 -19.24 17.90
CA LYS A 548 32.92 -18.33 17.61
C LYS A 548 32.46 -17.01 17.00
N ALA A 549 31.44 -17.06 16.14
CA ALA A 549 30.85 -15.85 15.57
C ALA A 549 30.27 -14.94 16.66
N LEU A 550 29.56 -15.51 17.63
CA LEU A 550 29.01 -14.78 18.78
C LEU A 550 30.12 -14.14 19.64
N GLU A 551 31.19 -14.88 19.93
CA GLU A 551 32.36 -14.37 20.64
C GLU A 551 32.98 -13.14 19.94
N LEU A 552 33.21 -13.22 18.63
CA LEU A 552 33.82 -12.15 17.84
C LEU A 552 32.98 -10.87 17.83
N ILE A 553 31.66 -11.02 17.72
CA ILE A 553 30.78 -9.86 17.60
C ILE A 553 30.34 -9.29 18.94
N GLU A 554 30.52 -9.98 20.07
CA GLU A 554 29.97 -9.60 21.39
C GLU A 554 30.22 -8.12 21.73
N ASN A 555 31.45 -7.65 21.56
CA ASN A 555 31.85 -6.26 21.85
C ASN A 555 31.57 -5.25 20.73
N VAL A 556 31.04 -5.71 19.58
CA VAL A 556 30.67 -4.84 18.47
C VAL A 556 29.34 -4.14 18.78
N LYS A 557 29.39 -2.80 18.77
CA LYS A 557 28.21 -1.94 18.96
C LYS A 557 27.64 -1.53 17.62
N PHE A 558 26.44 -2.01 17.31
CA PHE A 558 25.66 -1.52 16.17
C PHE A 558 25.00 -0.20 16.58
N LYS A 559 25.16 0.84 15.77
CA LYS A 559 24.48 2.14 15.94
C LYS A 559 23.20 2.24 15.13
N THR A 560 23.08 1.43 14.07
CA THR A 560 21.91 1.47 13.19
C THR A 560 20.73 0.71 13.77
N LYS A 561 19.65 1.41 14.13
CA LYS A 561 18.49 0.84 14.85
C LYS A 561 17.72 -0.26 14.12
N TRP A 562 17.79 -0.31 12.78
CA TRP A 562 17.11 -1.31 11.95
C TRP A 562 17.98 -2.51 11.59
N LYS A 563 19.25 -2.54 12.03
CA LYS A 563 20.14 -3.68 11.82
C LYS A 563 20.22 -4.52 13.08
N TYR A 564 19.65 -5.72 13.00
CA TYR A 564 19.65 -6.68 14.09
C TYR A 564 20.94 -7.49 14.06
N LYS A 565 21.87 -7.16 14.97
CA LYS A 565 23.21 -7.80 15.09
C LYS A 565 23.17 -9.34 15.10
N TYR A 566 22.13 -9.90 15.71
CA TYR A 566 21.98 -11.35 15.91
C TYR A 566 20.89 -11.98 15.04
N SER A 567 20.41 -11.30 13.99
CA SER A 567 19.30 -11.82 13.18
C SER A 567 19.61 -13.16 12.51
N PHE A 568 20.88 -13.40 12.12
CA PHE A 568 21.32 -14.66 11.50
C PHE A 568 20.95 -15.90 12.32
N LEU A 569 20.91 -15.82 13.65
CA LEU A 569 20.51 -16.94 14.51
C LEU A 569 19.08 -17.39 14.24
N LYS A 570 18.18 -16.42 14.06
CA LYS A 570 16.79 -16.69 13.73
C LYS A 570 16.62 -16.96 12.24
N ASP A 571 17.16 -16.10 11.39
CA ASP A 571 16.85 -16.07 9.96
C ASP A 571 17.60 -17.17 9.18
N ASP A 572 18.84 -17.49 9.55
CA ASP A 572 19.66 -18.50 8.88
C ASP A 572 19.53 -19.87 9.54
N PHE A 573 19.51 -19.92 10.86
CA PHE A 573 19.54 -21.17 11.64
C PHE A 573 18.19 -21.56 12.25
N GLY A 574 17.17 -20.70 12.16
CA GLY A 574 15.83 -20.99 12.67
C GLY A 574 15.72 -21.06 14.18
N PHE A 575 16.57 -20.34 14.93
CA PHE A 575 16.48 -20.28 16.39
C PHE A 575 15.42 -19.28 16.86
N PHE A 576 14.16 -19.65 16.69
CA PHE A 576 13.00 -18.75 16.84
C PHE A 576 12.51 -18.52 18.28
N TRP A 577 12.88 -19.39 19.22
CA TRP A 577 12.33 -19.38 20.59
C TRP A 577 13.00 -18.33 21.50
N ILE A 578 14.20 -17.85 21.13
CA ILE A 578 14.92 -16.82 21.90
C ILE A 578 14.26 -15.48 21.63
N LYS A 579 13.80 -14.84 22.70
CA LYS A 579 12.97 -13.64 22.62
C LYS A 579 13.80 -12.41 22.24
N ASN A 580 15.01 -12.33 22.79
CA ASN A 580 15.88 -11.18 22.61
C ASN A 580 17.35 -11.58 22.69
N PHE A 581 17.95 -11.87 21.54
CA PHE A 581 19.40 -12.08 21.45
C PHE A 581 20.23 -10.83 21.82
N ASP A 582 19.64 -9.64 21.98
CA ASP A 582 20.36 -8.49 22.55
C ASP A 582 20.55 -8.62 24.08
N ASP A 583 19.81 -9.49 24.76
CA ASP A 583 20.01 -9.81 26.18
C ASP A 583 21.23 -10.74 26.37
N LEU A 584 22.18 -10.33 27.22
CA LEU A 584 23.40 -11.08 27.48
C LEU A 584 23.12 -12.44 28.16
N ASN A 585 22.16 -12.50 29.08
CA ASN A 585 21.85 -13.75 29.77
C ASN A 585 21.21 -14.76 28.82
N GLU A 586 20.33 -14.30 27.92
CA GLU A 586 19.77 -15.18 26.87
C GLU A 586 20.88 -15.72 25.95
N ARG A 587 21.88 -14.90 25.57
CA ARG A 587 23.04 -15.36 24.78
C ARG A 587 23.92 -16.36 25.53
N LEU A 588 24.22 -16.10 26.80
CA LEU A 588 25.06 -16.99 27.60
C LEU A 588 24.39 -18.35 27.81
N GLU A 589 23.09 -18.38 28.09
CA GLU A 589 22.35 -19.65 28.19
C GLU A 589 22.27 -20.37 26.84
N PHE A 590 22.09 -19.64 25.73
CA PHE A 590 22.16 -20.22 24.39
C PHE A 590 23.51 -20.89 24.12
N ILE A 591 24.64 -20.21 24.39
CA ILE A 591 25.99 -20.77 24.20
C ILE A 591 26.21 -22.00 25.07
N LYS A 592 25.77 -21.96 26.32
CA LYS A 592 25.87 -23.08 27.26
C LYS A 592 25.09 -24.30 26.76
N MET A 593 23.89 -24.12 26.23
CA MET A 593 23.13 -25.22 25.65
C MET A 593 23.73 -25.70 24.31
N TYR A 594 24.20 -24.77 23.47
CA TYR A 594 24.81 -25.05 22.16
C TYR A 594 26.09 -25.87 22.27
N THR A 595 26.88 -25.64 23.32
CA THR A 595 28.10 -26.40 23.60
C THR A 595 27.84 -27.74 24.29
N LYS A 596 26.73 -27.85 25.03
CA LYS A 596 26.34 -29.06 25.76
C LYS A 596 25.77 -30.14 24.86
N TYR A 597 24.95 -29.76 23.88
CA TYR A 597 24.14 -30.70 23.09
C TYR A 597 24.73 -30.93 21.69
N SER A 598 24.48 -32.10 21.11
CA SER A 598 24.67 -32.31 19.67
C SER A 598 23.71 -31.41 18.87
N GLU A 599 23.95 -31.20 17.57
CA GLU A 599 23.03 -30.39 16.73
C GLU A 599 21.58 -30.90 16.81
N TYR A 600 21.40 -32.22 16.75
CA TYR A 600 20.08 -32.85 16.90
C TYR A 600 19.46 -32.56 18.26
N ASP A 601 20.20 -32.85 19.35
CA ASP A 601 19.70 -32.68 20.71
C ASP A 601 19.43 -31.20 21.04
N PHE A 602 20.17 -30.28 20.41
CA PHE A 602 20.00 -28.85 20.59
C PHE A 602 18.69 -28.34 19.98
N TYR A 603 18.40 -28.72 18.73
CA TYR A 603 17.11 -28.41 18.11
C TYR A 603 15.95 -29.08 18.85
N SER A 604 16.12 -30.35 19.23
CA SER A 604 15.14 -31.11 20.02
C SER A 604 14.84 -30.45 21.38
N TYR A 605 15.89 -30.04 22.11
CA TYR A 605 15.78 -29.34 23.39
C TYR A 605 14.88 -28.12 23.27
N TYR A 606 15.07 -27.28 22.25
CA TYR A 606 14.29 -26.06 22.12
C TYR A 606 12.89 -26.23 21.53
N LEU A 607 12.67 -27.24 20.69
CA LEU A 607 11.31 -27.66 20.32
C LEU A 607 10.53 -28.08 21.58
N ASN A 608 11.16 -28.86 22.47
CA ASN A 608 10.55 -29.27 23.74
C ASN A 608 10.29 -28.09 24.68
N GLN A 609 11.26 -27.18 24.84
CA GLN A 609 11.07 -25.96 25.64
C GLN A 609 9.93 -25.08 25.10
N SER A 610 9.79 -25.01 23.78
CA SER A 610 8.74 -24.25 23.09
C SER A 610 7.36 -24.92 23.16
N GLY A 611 7.28 -26.15 23.68
CA GLY A 611 6.02 -26.90 23.81
C GLY A 611 5.48 -27.42 22.48
N ILE A 612 6.35 -27.67 21.50
CA ILE A 612 5.95 -28.29 20.24
C ILE A 612 5.74 -29.79 20.47
N ASP A 613 4.59 -30.30 20.05
CA ASP A 613 4.24 -31.71 20.17
C ASP A 613 4.58 -32.46 18.87
N TYR A 614 5.76 -33.07 18.81
CA TYR A 614 6.27 -33.79 17.63
C TYR A 614 6.78 -35.21 17.96
N LEU A 615 6.62 -35.65 19.21
CA LEU A 615 7.11 -36.94 19.70
C LEU A 615 5.95 -37.90 20.02
N ASN A 616 6.28 -39.19 19.99
CA ASN A 616 5.48 -40.25 20.58
C ASN A 616 5.75 -40.33 22.10
N GLU A 617 4.96 -41.14 22.82
CA GLU A 617 5.14 -41.38 24.26
C GLU A 617 6.51 -41.99 24.61
N ASP A 618 7.12 -42.73 23.67
CA ASP A 618 8.45 -43.33 23.81
C ASP A 618 9.62 -42.38 23.46
N ASN A 619 9.32 -41.09 23.22
CA ASN A 619 10.24 -40.05 22.75
C ASN A 619 10.80 -40.26 21.33
N SER A 620 10.27 -41.20 20.54
CA SER A 620 10.57 -41.28 19.10
C SER A 620 9.81 -40.20 18.32
N LEU A 621 10.30 -39.84 17.12
CA LEU A 621 9.62 -38.89 16.24
C LEU A 621 8.22 -39.40 15.86
N ASN A 622 7.20 -38.56 16.03
CA ASN A 622 5.85 -38.83 15.56
C ASN A 622 5.67 -38.16 14.19
N TYR A 623 5.76 -38.96 13.12
CA TYR A 623 5.73 -38.45 11.75
C TYR A 623 4.38 -37.86 11.35
N ASP A 624 3.27 -38.32 11.91
CA ASP A 624 1.94 -37.74 11.65
C ASP A 624 1.86 -36.32 12.23
N LYS A 625 2.32 -36.13 13.48
CA LYS A 625 2.41 -34.80 14.11
C LYS A 625 3.38 -33.88 13.36
N ILE A 626 4.55 -34.39 12.99
CA ILE A 626 5.52 -33.63 12.20
C ILE A 626 4.93 -33.22 10.86
N TYR A 627 4.24 -34.12 10.17
CA TYR A 627 3.60 -33.84 8.89
C TYR A 627 2.58 -32.68 9.00
N GLU A 628 1.74 -32.69 10.03
CA GLU A 628 0.81 -31.58 10.33
C GLU A 628 1.52 -30.25 10.58
N LEU A 629 2.60 -30.26 11.37
CA LEU A 629 3.41 -29.07 11.65
C LEU A 629 4.06 -28.54 10.36
N LEU A 630 4.65 -29.42 9.52
CA LEU A 630 5.19 -29.04 8.22
C LEU A 630 4.11 -28.45 7.29
N LYS A 631 2.87 -28.96 7.38
CA LYS A 631 1.73 -28.56 6.55
C LYS A 631 1.14 -27.20 6.94
N TYR A 632 1.08 -26.85 8.23
CA TYR A 632 0.33 -25.65 8.65
C TYR A 632 1.18 -24.55 9.29
N ASP A 633 2.36 -24.90 9.80
CA ASP A 633 3.11 -23.99 10.67
C ASP A 633 4.16 -23.15 9.94
N VAL A 634 4.22 -23.25 8.61
CA VAL A 634 4.83 -22.20 7.76
C VAL A 634 3.84 -21.04 7.69
N ALA A 635 3.69 -20.34 8.80
CA ALA A 635 2.59 -19.41 8.99
C ALA A 635 2.77 -18.11 8.21
N THR A 636 1.83 -17.85 7.30
CA THR A 636 1.65 -16.56 6.63
C THR A 636 0.53 -15.80 7.33
N ALA A 637 0.65 -14.47 7.45
CA ALA A 637 -0.40 -13.64 8.01
C ALA A 637 -1.74 -13.80 7.26
N PHE A 638 -2.85 -13.67 8.00
CA PHE A 638 -4.19 -13.66 7.42
C PHE A 638 -4.34 -12.57 6.36
N VAL A 639 -3.99 -11.35 6.75
CA VAL A 639 -4.09 -10.14 5.96
C VAL A 639 -2.90 -9.25 6.33
N GLY A 640 -2.27 -8.62 5.34
CA GLY A 640 -1.10 -7.78 5.58
C GLY A 640 0.15 -8.58 5.99
N GLY A 641 0.89 -8.05 6.97
CA GLY A 641 2.08 -8.71 7.54
C GLY A 641 3.38 -8.51 6.75
N GLY A 642 3.41 -7.58 5.78
CA GLY A 642 4.64 -7.20 5.06
C GLY A 642 5.28 -8.31 4.21
N GLY A 643 4.58 -9.42 3.99
CA GLY A 643 5.08 -10.58 3.24
C GLY A 643 5.98 -11.49 4.07
N GLY A 644 6.05 -11.25 5.38
CA GLY A 644 6.79 -12.08 6.32
C GLY A 644 6.14 -13.45 6.47
N ILE A 645 6.94 -14.50 6.31
CA ILE A 645 6.57 -15.87 6.66
C ILE A 645 7.23 -16.17 8.01
N ARG A 646 6.46 -16.67 8.98
CA ARG A 646 7.00 -17.17 10.25
C ARG A 646 7.39 -18.64 10.05
N ASN A 647 8.68 -18.87 9.76
CA ASN A 647 9.26 -20.21 9.58
C ASN A 647 9.60 -20.94 10.90
N ASN A 648 9.32 -20.30 12.03
CA ASN A 648 9.61 -20.66 13.42
C ASN A 648 10.04 -22.14 13.63
N GLU A 649 9.13 -22.99 14.11
CA GLU A 649 9.36 -24.39 14.48
C GLU A 649 9.59 -25.32 13.30
N VAL A 650 9.05 -24.98 12.12
CA VAL A 650 9.12 -25.83 10.94
C VAL A 650 10.56 -26.08 10.53
N TYR A 651 11.40 -25.04 10.56
CA TYR A 651 12.81 -25.23 10.21
C TYR A 651 13.54 -26.15 11.20
N ALA A 652 13.30 -25.98 12.50
CA ALA A 652 13.89 -26.84 13.53
C ALA A 652 13.45 -28.31 13.36
N LEU A 653 12.19 -28.58 13.01
CA LEU A 653 11.70 -29.92 12.70
C LEU A 653 12.39 -30.50 11.47
N ILE A 654 12.53 -29.70 10.40
CA ILE A 654 13.29 -30.09 9.22
C ILE A 654 14.73 -30.48 9.59
N LYS A 655 15.40 -29.73 10.48
CA LYS A 655 16.76 -30.07 10.93
C LYS A 655 16.82 -31.43 11.63
N LEU A 656 15.83 -31.78 12.45
CA LEU A 656 15.76 -33.12 13.05
C LEU A 656 15.66 -34.21 11.98
N LEU A 657 14.79 -34.02 10.98
CA LEU A 657 14.64 -34.95 9.86
C LEU A 657 15.93 -35.08 9.04
N GLU A 658 16.61 -33.97 8.77
CA GLU A 658 17.86 -33.96 8.00
C GLU A 658 18.98 -34.74 8.65
N ILE A 659 19.13 -34.58 9.96
CA ILE A 659 20.17 -35.27 10.73
C ILE A 659 19.81 -36.75 10.86
N GLN A 660 18.54 -37.06 11.15
CA GLN A 660 18.03 -38.43 11.28
C GLN A 660 18.23 -39.24 9.99
N TYR A 661 17.91 -38.65 8.83
CA TYR A 661 18.00 -39.33 7.52
C TYR A 661 19.30 -39.03 6.77
N LYS A 662 20.20 -38.22 7.33
CA LYS A 662 21.50 -37.83 6.75
C LYS A 662 21.38 -37.27 5.33
N THR A 663 20.35 -36.47 5.08
CA THR A 663 20.09 -35.83 3.78
C THR A 663 19.40 -34.50 3.99
N THR A 664 19.70 -33.51 3.15
CA THR A 664 18.96 -32.23 3.09
C THR A 664 17.94 -32.20 1.97
N LEU A 665 17.71 -33.33 1.28
CA LEU A 665 16.98 -33.40 0.01
C LEU A 665 17.57 -32.50 -1.08
N GLY A 666 18.85 -32.14 -0.98
CA GLY A 666 19.56 -31.26 -1.92
C GLY A 666 19.41 -29.77 -1.63
N TYR A 667 18.85 -29.39 -0.48
CA TYR A 667 18.87 -28.00 0.00
C TYR A 667 20.19 -27.67 0.74
N PRO A 668 20.58 -26.39 0.82
CA PRO A 668 21.69 -25.93 1.65
C PRO A 668 21.49 -26.28 3.13
N LYS A 669 22.57 -26.39 3.90
CA LYS A 669 22.54 -26.84 5.31
C LYS A 669 21.83 -25.89 6.27
N LYS A 670 21.66 -24.64 5.86
CA LYS A 670 20.95 -23.58 6.59
C LYS A 670 19.69 -23.11 5.84
N LEU A 671 18.85 -22.33 6.51
CA LEU A 671 17.61 -21.81 5.93
C LEU A 671 17.89 -20.67 4.95
N CYS A 672 18.83 -19.80 5.32
CA CYS A 672 19.10 -18.55 4.63
C CYS A 672 20.57 -18.11 4.74
N ASN A 673 20.89 -17.12 3.91
CA ASN A 673 22.01 -16.20 4.08
C ASN A 673 21.41 -14.80 4.27
N SER A 674 21.06 -14.44 5.50
CA SER A 674 20.24 -13.27 5.86
C SER A 674 20.93 -11.92 5.66
N SER A 675 21.90 -11.80 4.74
CA SER A 675 22.58 -10.55 4.36
C SER A 675 21.61 -9.57 3.67
N ARG A 676 20.58 -9.16 4.41
CA ARG A 676 19.44 -8.33 3.99
C ARG A 676 18.55 -8.95 2.91
N ILE A 677 18.57 -10.27 2.78
CA ILE A 677 17.73 -11.00 1.83
C ILE A 677 16.42 -11.38 2.51
N TYR A 678 15.33 -10.78 2.07
CA TYR A 678 13.97 -11.03 2.55
C TYR A 678 13.27 -12.05 1.63
N ALA A 679 13.70 -13.31 1.63
CA ALA A 679 13.10 -14.33 0.74
C ALA A 679 13.23 -15.79 1.21
N CYS A 680 13.83 -16.06 2.36
CA CYS A 680 14.05 -17.43 2.79
C CYS A 680 12.82 -17.98 3.51
N SER A 681 12.21 -19.00 2.90
CA SER A 681 11.05 -19.69 3.43
C SER A 681 11.34 -21.17 3.57
N SER A 682 10.85 -21.78 4.65
CA SER A 682 10.87 -23.23 4.83
C SER A 682 9.82 -23.94 3.98
N LYS A 683 8.97 -23.21 3.24
CA LYS A 683 7.82 -23.76 2.50
C LYS A 683 8.21 -24.89 1.56
N ASP A 684 9.09 -24.64 0.58
CA ASP A 684 9.43 -25.67 -0.41
C ASP A 684 10.10 -26.88 0.23
N ARG A 685 10.98 -26.63 1.21
CA ARG A 685 11.68 -27.67 1.98
C ARG A 685 10.68 -28.51 2.79
N ALA A 686 9.70 -27.87 3.43
CA ALA A 686 8.61 -28.55 4.14
C ALA A 686 7.77 -29.41 3.20
N THR A 687 7.44 -28.92 2.00
CA THR A 687 6.73 -29.71 0.97
C THR A 687 7.50 -30.98 0.59
N GLU A 688 8.81 -30.87 0.34
CA GLU A 688 9.62 -32.03 -0.04
C GLU A 688 9.81 -33.00 1.14
N TRP A 689 9.90 -32.52 2.36
CA TRP A 689 9.93 -33.38 3.55
C TRP A 689 8.59 -34.09 3.79
N MET A 690 7.46 -33.41 3.59
CA MET A 690 6.14 -34.05 3.62
C MET A 690 6.04 -35.17 2.58
N GLN A 691 6.54 -34.95 1.36
CA GLN A 691 6.58 -35.99 0.32
C GLN A 691 7.52 -37.13 0.69
N PHE A 692 8.72 -36.84 1.20
CA PHE A 692 9.67 -37.85 1.67
C PHE A 692 9.06 -38.74 2.76
N ILE A 693 8.35 -38.15 3.73
CA ILE A 693 7.67 -38.89 4.81
C ILE A 693 6.60 -39.83 4.24
N LYS A 694 5.84 -39.40 3.23
CA LYS A 694 4.87 -40.22 2.50
C LYS A 694 5.55 -41.36 1.74
N ASP A 695 6.58 -41.06 0.93
CA ASP A 695 7.28 -42.04 0.10
C ASP A 695 7.98 -43.12 0.92
N LYS A 696 8.37 -42.79 2.16
CA LYS A 696 8.95 -43.73 3.12
C LYS A 696 7.92 -44.51 3.94
N ASN A 697 6.62 -44.31 3.70
CA ASN A 697 5.52 -44.95 4.43
C ASN A 697 5.65 -44.79 5.96
N LEU A 698 6.00 -43.59 6.42
CA LEU A 698 6.24 -43.30 7.84
C LEU A 698 4.98 -42.82 8.59
N LEU A 699 3.94 -42.43 7.84
CA LEU A 699 2.66 -41.98 8.38
C LEU A 699 1.85 -43.19 8.89
N LYS A 700 1.23 -43.04 10.05
CA LYS A 700 0.32 -44.04 10.62
C LYS A 700 -1.14 -43.75 10.27
N VAL A 701 -1.47 -42.50 9.94
CA VAL A 701 -2.81 -42.09 9.51
C VAL A 701 -2.78 -41.43 8.14
N GLU A 702 -3.92 -41.47 7.45
CA GLU A 702 -4.09 -40.73 6.21
C GLU A 702 -4.37 -39.25 6.51
N HIS A 703 -3.60 -38.35 5.87
CA HIS A 703 -3.79 -36.90 5.97
C HIS A 703 -4.61 -36.39 4.78
N ASN A 704 -5.90 -36.73 4.77
CA ASN A 704 -6.86 -36.42 3.70
C ASN A 704 -7.47 -35.01 3.80
N GLU A 705 -7.05 -34.19 4.76
CA GLU A 705 -7.50 -32.81 4.90
C GLU A 705 -7.03 -31.98 3.70
N PRO A 706 -7.79 -30.94 3.29
CA PRO A 706 -7.39 -30.08 2.18
C PRO A 706 -6.00 -29.45 2.38
N ASN A 707 -5.39 -29.02 1.29
CA ASN A 707 -4.10 -28.33 1.31
C ASN A 707 -4.11 -27.12 2.24
N SER A 708 -2.98 -26.80 2.86
CA SER A 708 -2.83 -25.53 3.58
C SER A 708 -2.91 -24.36 2.59
N PHE A 709 -3.41 -23.20 3.05
CA PHE A 709 -3.42 -21.96 2.25
C PHE A 709 -2.03 -21.52 1.75
N ASN A 710 -0.98 -22.02 2.39
CA ASN A 710 0.39 -21.69 2.05
C ASN A 710 0.89 -22.46 0.84
N PHE A 711 0.40 -23.68 0.58
CA PHE A 711 0.92 -24.58 -0.46
C PHE A 711 0.09 -24.52 -1.74
N ARG A 712 0.63 -25.10 -2.82
CA ARG A 712 0.03 -25.28 -4.15
C ARG A 712 0.44 -26.66 -4.65
#